data_AF-A0A416HKW5-F1
#
_entry.id   AF-A0A416HKW5-F1
#
_cell.length_a   1.000
_cell.length_b   1.000
_cell.length_c   1.000
_cell.angle_alpha   90.00
_cell.angle_beta   90.00
_cell.angle_gamma   90.00
#
_symmetry.space_group_name_H-M   'P 1'
#
loop_
_entity.id
_entity.type
_entity.pdbx_description
1 polymer ?
#
loop_
_entity_poly.entity_id
_entity_poly.type
_entity_poly.pdbx_seq_one_letter_code
_entity_poly.pdbx_strand_id
1 'polypeptide(L)'
;MAGFQVKVVLEGTKPPLWRRILLPDHLSFADLHDILQIVFGWEEEHLHDFSFQNSRARISNTDYADADMDEREVAADAYLRKGWIRYTYDFGDSWEHKITLEKEMDDYDKRYPVVLTHRRNNMEEDSGGVWDGAESSEPYDEAAVNIHLKETCFCEPLANGESPELEEERELLQLLWNKFSKGQKKQPPKKKSDLERKLEKINSFYEAADRKRASDNAAGQPKDIQRPGEGQLVFNFDTGKTDVEKAPPDYCIYKCDRDITQEQLLEENSEQQMADYAKYLLIPASPGRSKNEAKKAILTVLEAHPEYYLILMDEITVKIYLLSTEKKAGEVLGVVPEKSMVTLCAWGLWDVQIFKSRENNRMEVAVAKGNESFVQFLRTARLHQFFSTKQLITDGIFYLLQSYGFIGLGALHAKYQKAFGPISYEDLMRYLYLDGRFYGEYITGECLIDNSATSFAAVNGLDPERVLAQMSEFGQELEYADFKNRQLLKWKEGIGSFVPEWDELADTLVNLDVVYPEELSGFLPDLYLDTISGLELDELLYIIENTFIEGPEEPRNMLALAMIWINAAACWLNTPLACLKGYSRVGLSRRTGREAFSIAAEEEEYIVPEELEGDEQIYELPWKMQQELYYLLSDRSSKKGRKLAAEGVRKLAQSVGKEMQIFEVLEALLTLE
;
A
#
# COMPACT_ATOMS: atom_id res chain seq x y z
N MET A 1 -37.57 7.58 -24.19
CA MET A 1 -36.30 7.59 -23.45
C MET A 1 -35.21 7.57 -24.51
N ALA A 2 -34.05 8.13 -24.20
CA ALA A 2 -32.93 8.00 -25.11
C ALA A 2 -32.49 6.52 -25.15
N GLY A 3 -32.04 6.06 -26.31
CA GLY A 3 -31.45 4.74 -26.50
C GLY A 3 -30.05 4.86 -27.06
N PHE A 4 -29.12 4.04 -26.55
CA PHE A 4 -27.74 4.00 -27.00
C PHE A 4 -27.50 2.73 -27.82
N GLN A 5 -27.28 2.89 -29.12
CA GLN A 5 -26.81 1.80 -29.97
C GLN A 5 -25.30 1.67 -29.84
N VAL A 6 -24.85 0.58 -29.23
CA VAL A 6 -23.43 0.27 -29.03
C VAL A 6 -23.01 -0.94 -29.86
N LYS A 7 -21.75 -0.96 -30.26
CA LYS A 7 -21.08 -2.14 -30.80
C LYS A 7 -20.09 -2.66 -29.77
N VAL A 8 -20.21 -3.93 -29.42
CA VAL A 8 -19.30 -4.65 -28.53
C VAL A 8 -18.49 -5.62 -29.35
N VAL A 9 -17.16 -5.51 -29.30
CA VAL A 9 -16.22 -6.36 -30.04
C VAL A 9 -15.33 -7.09 -29.03
N LEU A 10 -15.22 -8.42 -29.14
CA LEU A 10 -14.23 -9.18 -28.38
C LEU A 10 -12.86 -8.97 -29.03
N GLU A 11 -11.94 -8.33 -28.31
CA GLU A 11 -10.61 -7.97 -28.82
C GLU A 11 -9.77 -9.23 -29.10
N GLY A 12 -8.75 -9.12 -29.96
CA GLY A 12 -7.87 -10.23 -30.33
C GLY A 12 -8.46 -11.31 -31.28
N THR A 13 -9.78 -11.41 -31.45
CA THR A 13 -10.39 -12.45 -32.30
C THR A 13 -10.24 -12.22 -33.81
N LYS A 14 -9.93 -13.27 -34.57
CA LYS A 14 -9.85 -13.25 -36.05
C LYS A 14 -10.50 -14.50 -36.66
N PRO A 15 -11.57 -14.39 -37.49
CA PRO A 15 -12.33 -13.18 -37.85
C PRO A 15 -13.01 -12.51 -36.63
N PRO A 16 -13.39 -11.22 -36.70
CA PRO A 16 -13.88 -10.50 -35.52
C PRO A 16 -15.22 -11.03 -35.02
N LEU A 17 -15.30 -11.28 -33.70
CA LEU A 17 -16.51 -11.62 -32.96
C LEU A 17 -17.12 -10.35 -32.36
N TRP A 18 -18.38 -10.05 -32.67
CA TRP A 18 -19.03 -8.82 -32.19
C TRP A 18 -20.55 -8.92 -32.11
N ARG A 19 -21.15 -8.02 -31.31
CA ARG A 19 -22.58 -7.86 -31.10
C ARG A 19 -22.94 -6.37 -31.21
N ARG A 20 -24.08 -6.06 -31.83
CA ARG A 20 -24.62 -4.69 -31.85
C ARG A 20 -25.88 -4.68 -30.99
N ILE A 21 -25.86 -3.87 -29.95
CA ILE A 21 -26.86 -3.88 -28.88
C ILE A 21 -27.46 -2.49 -28.79
N LEU A 22 -28.76 -2.44 -28.57
CA LEU A 22 -29.47 -1.22 -28.25
C LEU A 22 -29.79 -1.22 -26.75
N LEU A 23 -29.26 -0.23 -26.05
CA LEU A 23 -29.35 -0.07 -24.60
C LEU A 23 -30.33 1.05 -24.24
N PRO A 24 -31.18 0.91 -23.20
CA PRO A 24 -31.92 2.04 -22.64
C PRO A 24 -30.99 3.06 -21.98
N ASP A 25 -31.48 4.28 -21.76
CA ASP A 25 -30.82 5.29 -20.94
C ASP A 25 -30.89 4.97 -19.44
N HIS A 26 -30.02 5.63 -18.68
CA HIS A 26 -29.86 5.53 -17.23
C HIS A 26 -29.46 4.14 -16.71
N LEU A 27 -28.65 3.42 -17.48
CA LEU A 27 -28.07 2.14 -17.05
C LEU A 27 -26.92 2.35 -16.07
N SER A 28 -26.86 1.53 -15.02
CA SER A 28 -25.64 1.41 -14.21
C SER A 28 -24.59 0.56 -14.93
N PHE A 29 -23.34 0.58 -14.45
CA PHE A 29 -22.32 -0.35 -14.93
C PHE A 29 -22.60 -1.80 -14.49
N ALA A 30 -23.30 -2.00 -13.36
CA ALA A 30 -23.79 -3.32 -12.95
C ALA A 30 -24.80 -3.87 -13.97
N ASP A 31 -25.78 -3.05 -14.39
CA ASP A 31 -26.71 -3.44 -15.44
C ASP A 31 -25.97 -3.76 -16.74
N LEU A 32 -24.96 -2.97 -17.08
CA LEU A 32 -24.15 -3.20 -18.28
C LEU A 32 -23.38 -4.53 -18.21
N HIS A 33 -22.89 -4.92 -17.03
CA HIS A 33 -22.24 -6.21 -16.80
C HIS A 33 -23.21 -7.36 -17.07
N ASP A 34 -24.38 -7.38 -16.43
CA ASP A 34 -25.40 -8.44 -16.60
C ASP A 34 -25.79 -8.60 -18.08
N ILE A 35 -25.93 -7.48 -18.78
CA ILE A 35 -26.26 -7.47 -20.21
C ILE A 35 -25.13 -8.12 -21.03
N LEU A 36 -23.87 -7.84 -20.71
CA LEU A 36 -22.73 -8.42 -21.42
C LEU A 36 -22.58 -9.92 -21.12
N GLN A 37 -22.85 -10.35 -19.88
CA GLN A 37 -22.90 -11.77 -19.52
C GLN A 37 -23.89 -12.52 -20.42
N ILE A 38 -25.14 -12.04 -20.50
CA ILE A 38 -26.19 -12.65 -21.31
C ILE A 38 -25.84 -12.63 -22.81
N VAL A 39 -25.32 -11.51 -23.31
CA VAL A 39 -25.09 -11.31 -24.74
C VAL A 39 -23.93 -12.16 -25.27
N PHE A 40 -22.93 -12.44 -24.44
CA PHE A 40 -21.78 -13.28 -24.79
C PHE A 40 -21.87 -14.70 -24.22
N GLY A 41 -22.94 -15.01 -23.46
CA GLY A 41 -23.22 -16.34 -22.93
C GLY A 41 -22.25 -16.77 -21.84
N TRP A 42 -21.79 -15.81 -21.04
CA TRP A 42 -20.94 -16.04 -19.88
C TRP A 42 -21.78 -16.42 -18.65
N GLU A 43 -21.16 -17.11 -17.69
CA GLU A 43 -21.84 -17.71 -16.53
C GLU A 43 -21.74 -16.91 -15.21
N GLU A 44 -21.18 -15.70 -15.23
CA GLU A 44 -20.96 -14.84 -14.06
C GLU A 44 -20.08 -15.49 -12.96
N GLU A 45 -19.18 -16.41 -13.34
CA GLU A 45 -18.34 -17.17 -12.39
C GLU A 45 -17.04 -16.44 -12.00
N HIS A 46 -16.64 -15.40 -12.74
CA HIS A 46 -15.37 -14.70 -12.57
C HIS A 46 -15.50 -13.19 -12.33
N LEU A 47 -14.42 -12.58 -11.87
CA LEU A 47 -14.33 -11.13 -11.65
C LEU A 47 -14.31 -10.35 -12.97
N HIS A 48 -14.79 -9.10 -12.93
CA HIS A 48 -14.76 -8.19 -14.07
C HIS A 48 -14.45 -6.74 -13.67
N ASP A 49 -14.06 -5.93 -14.64
CA ASP A 49 -13.99 -4.47 -14.50
C ASP A 49 -14.28 -3.72 -15.81
N PHE A 50 -14.57 -2.43 -15.68
CA PHE A 50 -14.70 -1.49 -16.78
C PHE A 50 -13.60 -0.44 -16.73
N SER A 51 -12.85 -0.33 -17.83
CA SER A 51 -11.83 0.70 -18.05
C SER A 51 -12.16 1.58 -19.27
N PHE A 52 -11.52 2.74 -19.38
CA PHE A 52 -11.93 3.76 -20.35
C PHE A 52 -10.76 4.26 -21.20
N GLN A 53 -11.04 4.62 -22.46
CA GLN A 53 -10.01 5.12 -23.38
C GLN A 53 -9.22 6.33 -22.84
N ASN A 54 -9.91 7.29 -22.22
CA ASN A 54 -9.36 8.59 -21.85
C ASN A 54 -9.42 8.85 -20.33
N SER A 55 -9.65 7.80 -19.54
CA SER A 55 -9.69 7.85 -18.08
C SER A 55 -9.05 6.60 -17.53
N ARG A 56 -8.28 6.69 -16.44
CA ARG A 56 -7.80 5.49 -15.73
C ARG A 56 -8.61 5.23 -14.45
N ALA A 57 -9.89 5.58 -14.48
CA ALA A 57 -10.86 5.11 -13.51
C ALA A 57 -11.24 3.66 -13.86
N ARG A 58 -11.38 2.80 -12.86
CA ARG A 58 -11.96 1.45 -12.98
C ARG A 58 -13.30 1.41 -12.26
N ILE A 59 -14.31 0.89 -12.93
CA ILE A 59 -15.65 0.67 -12.34
C ILE A 59 -15.87 -0.83 -12.27
N SER A 60 -16.23 -1.34 -11.09
CA SER A 60 -16.53 -2.75 -10.84
C SER A 60 -17.31 -2.88 -9.53
N ASN A 61 -17.74 -4.10 -9.20
CA ASN A 61 -18.37 -4.39 -7.92
C ASN A 61 -17.37 -4.27 -6.76
N THR A 62 -17.48 -3.21 -5.97
CA THR A 62 -16.58 -2.94 -4.85
C THR A 62 -16.72 -3.92 -3.68
N ASP A 63 -17.71 -4.82 -3.71
CA ASP A 63 -17.80 -5.91 -2.72
C ASP A 63 -16.66 -6.93 -2.87
N TYR A 64 -16.03 -7.03 -4.05
CA TYR A 64 -15.04 -8.06 -4.37
C TYR A 64 -13.81 -7.58 -5.17
N ALA A 65 -13.83 -6.36 -5.76
CA ALA A 65 -12.72 -5.79 -6.53
C ALA A 65 -12.27 -4.41 -5.98
N ASP A 66 -10.97 -4.09 -6.06
CA ASP A 66 -10.42 -2.75 -5.76
C ASP A 66 -10.70 -1.80 -6.93
N ALA A 67 -11.94 -1.33 -7.02
CA ALA A 67 -12.44 -0.43 -8.06
C ALA A 67 -12.59 1.01 -7.54
N ASP A 68 -12.36 2.00 -8.40
CA ASP A 68 -12.46 3.42 -8.04
C ASP A 68 -13.91 3.85 -7.73
N MET A 69 -14.89 3.17 -8.34
CA MET A 69 -16.32 3.44 -8.16
C MET A 69 -17.13 2.13 -8.22
N ASP A 70 -18.16 2.02 -7.38
CA ASP A 70 -19.10 0.89 -7.41
C ASP A 70 -19.96 0.97 -8.67
N GLU A 71 -19.96 -0.11 -9.44
CA GLU A 71 -20.73 -0.25 -10.67
C GLU A 71 -22.25 -0.06 -10.51
N ARG A 72 -22.79 -0.26 -9.30
CA ARG A 72 -24.20 -0.06 -8.97
C ARG A 72 -24.56 1.41 -8.81
N GLU A 73 -23.57 2.27 -8.58
CA GLU A 73 -23.76 3.68 -8.26
C GLU A 73 -23.43 4.62 -9.43
N VAL A 74 -22.83 4.12 -10.52
CA VAL A 74 -22.39 4.93 -11.67
C VAL A 74 -23.20 4.62 -12.93
N ALA A 75 -23.72 5.68 -13.56
CA ALA A 75 -24.43 5.58 -14.84
C ALA A 75 -23.46 5.45 -16.04
N ALA A 76 -23.69 4.46 -16.91
CA ALA A 76 -22.87 4.20 -18.10
C ALA A 76 -23.03 5.26 -19.21
N ASP A 77 -24.18 5.93 -19.28
CA ASP A 77 -24.56 6.89 -20.33
C ASP A 77 -23.50 7.97 -20.60
N ALA A 78 -23.03 8.62 -19.53
CA ALA A 78 -22.07 9.71 -19.64
C ALA A 78 -20.70 9.22 -20.13
N TYR A 79 -20.37 7.95 -19.89
CA TYR A 79 -19.11 7.34 -20.29
C TYR A 79 -19.16 6.85 -21.74
N LEU A 80 -20.29 6.30 -22.18
CA LEU A 80 -20.52 5.90 -23.57
C LEU A 80 -20.36 7.09 -24.55
N ARG A 81 -20.72 8.30 -24.12
CA ARG A 81 -20.58 9.54 -24.90
C ARG A 81 -19.12 10.06 -24.99
N LYS A 82 -18.23 9.64 -24.08
CA LYS A 82 -16.87 10.19 -23.94
C LYS A 82 -15.78 9.41 -24.69
N GLY A 83 -16.08 8.20 -25.15
CA GLY A 83 -15.11 7.35 -25.85
C GLY A 83 -15.52 5.88 -25.81
N TRP A 84 -14.61 4.98 -26.18
CA TRP A 84 -14.85 3.55 -25.98
C TRP A 84 -14.60 3.15 -24.52
N ILE A 85 -15.35 2.15 -24.08
CA ILE A 85 -15.23 1.48 -22.78
C ILE A 85 -14.69 0.08 -23.05
N ARG A 86 -13.76 -0.40 -22.23
CA ARG A 86 -13.34 -1.80 -22.24
C ARG A 86 -13.91 -2.48 -21.02
N TYR A 87 -14.56 -3.61 -21.25
CA TYR A 87 -15.05 -4.51 -20.23
C TYR A 87 -14.16 -5.75 -20.22
N THR A 88 -13.44 -5.99 -19.13
CA THR A 88 -12.60 -7.17 -18.96
C THR A 88 -13.35 -8.15 -18.07
N TYR A 89 -13.58 -9.37 -18.56
CA TYR A 89 -14.22 -10.44 -17.80
C TYR A 89 -13.26 -11.61 -17.67
N ASP A 90 -13.22 -12.20 -16.48
CA ASP A 90 -12.26 -13.20 -16.04
C ASP A 90 -10.81 -12.69 -16.11
N PHE A 91 -10.22 -12.37 -14.96
CA PHE A 91 -8.84 -11.88 -14.89
C PHE A 91 -7.78 -12.98 -15.11
N GLY A 92 -8.18 -14.25 -15.13
CA GLY A 92 -7.33 -15.35 -15.58
C GLY A 92 -7.21 -15.36 -17.11
N ASP A 93 -8.33 -15.56 -17.80
CA ASP A 93 -8.38 -15.67 -19.26
C ASP A 93 -8.33 -14.31 -20.01
N SER A 94 -8.64 -13.23 -19.29
CA SER A 94 -8.61 -11.83 -19.76
C SER A 94 -9.46 -11.55 -21.01
N TRP A 95 -10.76 -11.82 -20.93
CA TRP A 95 -11.68 -11.56 -22.04
C TRP A 95 -12.00 -10.06 -22.15
N GLU A 96 -11.25 -9.36 -23.00
CA GLU A 96 -11.41 -7.91 -23.24
C GLU A 96 -12.47 -7.59 -24.30
N HIS A 97 -13.55 -6.91 -23.90
CA HIS A 97 -14.65 -6.49 -24.75
C HIS A 97 -14.64 -4.97 -24.94
N LYS A 98 -14.45 -4.52 -26.17
CA LYS A 98 -14.48 -3.10 -26.52
C LYS A 98 -15.88 -2.65 -26.92
N ILE A 99 -16.45 -1.76 -26.11
CA ILE A 99 -17.78 -1.16 -26.29
C ILE A 99 -17.62 0.23 -26.92
N THR A 100 -18.26 0.45 -28.07
CA THR A 100 -18.22 1.74 -28.77
C THR A 100 -19.63 2.21 -29.09
N LEU A 101 -19.97 3.45 -28.71
CA LEU A 101 -21.23 4.07 -29.09
C LEU A 101 -21.25 4.37 -30.61
N GLU A 102 -22.25 3.85 -31.31
CA GLU A 102 -22.43 4.10 -32.75
C GLU A 102 -23.50 5.17 -33.02
N LYS A 103 -24.58 5.16 -32.24
CA LYS A 103 -25.73 6.04 -32.46
C LYS A 103 -26.55 6.26 -31.19
N GLU A 104 -27.02 7.49 -30.99
CA GLU A 104 -28.05 7.81 -30.00
C GLU A 104 -29.41 7.93 -30.69
N MET A 105 -30.47 7.50 -30.02
CA MET A 105 -31.85 7.58 -30.50
C MET A 105 -32.71 8.27 -29.45
N ASP A 106 -33.53 9.22 -29.87
CA ASP A 106 -34.36 10.00 -28.93
C ASP A 106 -35.65 9.25 -28.53
N ASP A 107 -35.99 8.17 -29.24
CA ASP A 107 -37.29 7.51 -29.22
C ASP A 107 -37.21 5.99 -28.93
N TYR A 108 -36.35 5.58 -27.99
CA TYR A 108 -36.39 4.21 -27.47
C TYR A 108 -37.47 4.07 -26.39
N ASP A 109 -38.44 3.19 -26.65
CA ASP A 109 -39.65 3.01 -25.83
C ASP A 109 -39.58 1.79 -24.89
N LYS A 110 -38.52 0.98 -25.00
CA LYS A 110 -38.30 -0.21 -24.16
C LYS A 110 -37.35 0.12 -22.99
N ARG A 111 -37.55 -0.58 -21.86
CA ARG A 111 -36.70 -0.50 -20.66
C ARG A 111 -35.77 -1.71 -20.50
N TYR A 112 -35.48 -2.38 -21.60
CA TYR A 112 -34.60 -3.54 -21.66
C TYR A 112 -33.76 -3.47 -22.93
N PRO A 113 -32.56 -4.06 -22.95
CA PRO A 113 -31.68 -4.02 -24.11
C PRO A 113 -32.12 -5.01 -25.21
N VAL A 114 -31.70 -4.75 -26.44
CA VAL A 114 -31.99 -5.60 -27.61
C VAL A 114 -30.76 -5.75 -28.48
N VAL A 115 -30.33 -6.98 -28.75
CA VAL A 115 -29.35 -7.30 -29.78
C VAL A 115 -30.01 -7.11 -31.15
N LEU A 116 -29.41 -6.26 -31.98
CA LEU A 116 -29.91 -5.91 -33.32
C LEU A 116 -29.32 -6.78 -34.43
N THR A 117 -28.03 -7.09 -34.30
CA THR A 117 -27.25 -7.89 -35.26
C THR A 117 -25.99 -8.42 -34.59
N HIS A 118 -25.44 -9.53 -35.09
CA HIS A 118 -24.23 -10.16 -34.55
C HIS A 118 -23.32 -10.76 -35.63
N ARG A 119 -22.14 -11.24 -35.22
CA ARG A 119 -21.25 -12.08 -36.02
C ARG A 119 -20.48 -13.07 -35.14
N ARG A 120 -20.35 -14.32 -35.61
CA ARG A 120 -19.73 -15.47 -34.90
C ARG A 120 -20.55 -15.97 -33.70
N ASN A 121 -20.25 -17.19 -33.25
CA ASN A 121 -20.78 -17.79 -32.02
C ASN A 121 -20.09 -17.16 -30.80
N ASN A 122 -20.42 -17.62 -29.59
CA ASN A 122 -19.73 -17.23 -28.36
C ASN A 122 -18.44 -18.05 -28.18
N MET A 123 -17.51 -17.56 -27.38
CA MET A 123 -16.40 -18.37 -26.90
C MET A 123 -16.90 -19.23 -25.73
N GLU A 124 -16.28 -20.39 -25.49
CA GLU A 124 -16.59 -21.21 -24.32
C GLU A 124 -15.97 -20.59 -23.05
N GLU A 125 -16.69 -20.64 -21.92
CA GLU A 125 -16.17 -20.27 -20.58
C GLU A 125 -14.93 -21.13 -20.26
N ASP A 126 -13.97 -20.59 -19.49
CA ASP A 126 -12.72 -21.26 -19.09
C ASP A 126 -11.89 -21.85 -20.24
N SER A 127 -12.03 -21.31 -21.46
CA SER A 127 -11.37 -21.87 -22.64
C SER A 127 -9.92 -21.38 -22.86
N GLY A 128 -9.37 -20.54 -21.98
CA GLY A 128 -7.97 -20.09 -22.01
C GLY A 128 -7.77 -18.77 -22.76
N GLY A 129 -8.75 -17.87 -22.68
CA GLY A 129 -8.68 -16.55 -23.31
C GLY A 129 -8.63 -16.59 -24.83
N VAL A 130 -8.33 -15.44 -25.46
CA VAL A 130 -8.38 -15.32 -26.94
C VAL A 130 -7.31 -16.17 -27.66
N TRP A 131 -6.27 -16.60 -26.95
CA TRP A 131 -5.14 -17.37 -27.51
C TRP A 131 -5.45 -18.86 -27.65
N ASP A 132 -6.06 -19.47 -26.62
CA ASP A 132 -6.36 -20.90 -26.58
C ASP A 132 -7.87 -21.21 -26.65
N GLY A 133 -8.72 -20.18 -26.60
CA GLY A 133 -10.17 -20.28 -26.54
C GLY A 133 -10.85 -20.99 -27.70
N ALA A 134 -11.78 -21.90 -27.37
CA ALA A 134 -12.64 -22.57 -28.33
C ALA A 134 -13.93 -21.76 -28.58
N GLU A 135 -14.33 -21.66 -29.85
CA GLU A 135 -15.64 -21.11 -30.21
C GLU A 135 -16.71 -22.19 -30.04
N SER A 136 -17.82 -21.85 -29.39
CA SER A 136 -18.93 -22.77 -29.16
C SER A 136 -19.44 -23.37 -30.48
N SER A 137 -19.67 -24.68 -30.44
CA SER A 137 -20.27 -25.42 -31.54
C SER A 137 -21.76 -25.07 -31.76
N GLU A 138 -22.40 -24.45 -30.77
CA GLU A 138 -23.79 -24.01 -30.86
C GLU A 138 -23.91 -22.67 -31.60
N PRO A 139 -24.77 -22.59 -32.64
CA PRO A 139 -25.01 -21.33 -33.34
C PRO A 139 -25.56 -20.26 -32.39
N TYR A 140 -25.05 -19.03 -32.49
CA TYR A 140 -25.61 -17.90 -31.72
C TYR A 140 -27.08 -17.66 -32.08
N ASP A 141 -27.97 -17.76 -31.08
CA ASP A 141 -29.41 -17.53 -31.23
C ASP A 141 -29.80 -16.13 -30.72
N GLU A 142 -29.81 -15.15 -31.63
CA GLU A 142 -30.21 -13.77 -31.33
C GLU A 142 -31.63 -13.69 -30.74
N ALA A 143 -32.55 -14.56 -31.16
CA ALA A 143 -33.94 -14.52 -30.69
C ALA A 143 -34.03 -15.01 -29.24
N ALA A 144 -33.33 -16.10 -28.90
CA ALA A 144 -33.26 -16.60 -27.53
C ALA A 144 -32.60 -15.58 -26.58
N VAL A 145 -31.48 -14.97 -27.01
CA VAL A 145 -30.81 -13.92 -26.22
C VAL A 145 -31.73 -12.73 -25.99
N ASN A 146 -32.45 -12.26 -27.02
CA ASN A 146 -33.38 -11.14 -26.88
C ASN A 146 -34.60 -11.45 -25.99
N ILE A 147 -35.06 -12.71 -25.95
CA ILE A 147 -36.08 -13.15 -24.99
C ILE A 147 -35.51 -13.07 -23.58
N HIS A 148 -34.30 -13.61 -23.36
CA HIS A 148 -33.67 -13.62 -22.05
C HIS A 148 -33.40 -12.20 -21.53
N LEU A 149 -32.84 -11.30 -22.36
CA LEU A 149 -32.64 -9.90 -21.99
C LEU A 149 -33.95 -9.20 -21.57
N LYS A 150 -35.06 -9.50 -22.24
CA LYS A 150 -36.36 -8.94 -21.91
C LYS A 150 -36.93 -9.48 -20.60
N GLU A 151 -36.63 -10.73 -20.25
CA GLU A 151 -37.14 -11.39 -19.04
C GLU A 151 -36.27 -11.10 -17.80
N THR A 152 -34.96 -10.93 -18.00
CA THR A 152 -33.97 -10.84 -16.92
C THR A 152 -33.53 -9.39 -16.62
N CYS A 153 -33.49 -8.50 -17.61
CA CYS A 153 -32.95 -7.14 -17.43
C CYS A 153 -34.07 -6.07 -17.52
N PHE A 154 -34.63 -5.68 -16.38
CA PHE A 154 -35.52 -4.52 -16.26
C PHE A 154 -34.76 -3.36 -15.60
N CYS A 155 -34.29 -2.42 -16.40
CA CYS A 155 -33.43 -1.36 -15.91
C CYS A 155 -34.28 -0.31 -15.16
N GLU A 156 -34.07 -0.14 -13.86
CA GLU A 156 -34.67 0.97 -13.10
C GLU A 156 -33.88 2.26 -13.38
N PRO A 157 -34.54 3.40 -13.64
CA PRO A 157 -33.81 4.63 -13.98
C PRO A 157 -33.08 5.19 -12.75
N LEU A 158 -31.76 5.41 -12.86
CA LEU A 158 -30.98 6.22 -11.92
C LEU A 158 -31.56 7.65 -11.88
N ALA A 159 -31.90 8.15 -10.68
CA ALA A 159 -32.65 9.40 -10.50
C ALA A 159 -31.94 10.63 -11.12
N ASN A 160 -32.70 11.44 -11.87
CA ASN A 160 -32.22 12.50 -12.76
C ASN A 160 -31.75 13.81 -12.08
N GLY A 161 -30.61 14.37 -12.52
CA GLY A 161 -30.55 15.77 -13.01
C GLY A 161 -29.55 16.81 -12.42
N GLU A 162 -28.49 17.10 -13.20
CA GLU A 162 -27.81 18.40 -13.50
C GLU A 162 -26.83 19.14 -12.53
N SER A 163 -25.86 19.83 -13.16
CA SER A 163 -24.44 20.01 -12.80
C SER A 163 -24.08 20.69 -11.44
N PRO A 164 -23.24 20.04 -10.60
CA PRO A 164 -23.21 20.33 -9.16
C PRO A 164 -21.81 20.55 -8.55
N GLU A 165 -20.74 20.73 -9.32
CA GLU A 165 -19.35 20.53 -8.82
C GLU A 165 -18.88 21.47 -7.68
N LEU A 166 -19.57 22.57 -7.39
CA LEU A 166 -19.24 23.48 -6.26
C LEU A 166 -20.30 23.52 -5.14
N GLU A 167 -21.51 23.02 -5.39
CA GLU A 167 -22.59 22.97 -4.39
C GLU A 167 -22.75 21.54 -3.85
N GLU A 168 -22.44 20.48 -4.62
CA GLU A 168 -22.37 19.08 -4.14
C GLU A 168 -21.24 18.86 -3.16
N GLU A 169 -20.05 19.47 -3.31
CA GLU A 169 -19.00 19.32 -2.28
C GLU A 169 -19.49 19.87 -0.93
N ARG A 170 -20.28 20.94 -0.96
CA ARG A 170 -20.80 21.59 0.25
C ARG A 170 -22.04 20.87 0.80
N GLU A 171 -22.94 20.38 -0.06
CA GLU A 171 -24.11 19.59 0.33
C GLU A 171 -23.76 18.14 0.69
N LEU A 172 -22.77 17.47 0.06
CA LEU A 172 -22.26 16.14 0.48
C LEU A 172 -21.56 16.23 1.82
N LEU A 173 -20.76 17.26 2.10
CA LEU A 173 -20.17 17.44 3.43
C LEU A 173 -21.26 17.69 4.49
N GLN A 174 -22.32 18.42 4.13
CA GLN A 174 -23.45 18.70 5.01
C GLN A 174 -24.45 17.51 5.13
N LEU A 175 -24.58 16.67 4.09
CA LEU A 175 -25.37 15.42 4.06
C LEU A 175 -24.63 14.25 4.71
N LEU A 176 -23.29 14.17 4.58
CA LEU A 176 -22.45 13.26 5.35
C LEU A 176 -22.63 13.58 6.83
N TRP A 177 -22.47 14.85 7.22
CA TRP A 177 -22.70 15.33 8.59
C TRP A 177 -24.14 15.04 9.09
N ASN A 178 -25.15 15.22 8.24
CA ASN A 178 -26.55 14.93 8.58
C ASN A 178 -26.89 13.41 8.55
N LYS A 179 -26.22 12.57 7.74
CA LYS A 179 -26.36 11.10 7.74
C LYS A 179 -25.73 10.46 8.98
N PHE A 180 -24.71 11.08 9.58
CA PHE A 180 -24.23 10.68 10.92
C PHE A 180 -25.32 10.86 12.01
N SER A 181 -26.36 11.68 11.77
CA SER A 181 -27.38 12.03 12.76
C SER A 181 -28.71 11.26 12.69
N LYS A 182 -28.93 10.35 11.73
CA LYS A 182 -30.18 9.56 11.67
C LYS A 182 -29.99 8.07 11.37
N GLY A 183 -30.26 7.26 12.40
CA GLY A 183 -31.08 6.05 12.38
C GLY A 183 -30.78 4.93 11.36
N GLN A 184 -30.22 3.84 11.89
CA GLN A 184 -30.03 2.50 11.30
C GLN A 184 -31.05 2.03 10.25
N LYS A 185 -30.56 1.24 9.29
CA LYS A 185 -31.21 -0.03 8.89
C LYS A 185 -30.27 -1.20 9.21
N LYS A 186 -30.84 -2.25 9.81
CA LYS A 186 -30.16 -3.50 10.21
C LYS A 186 -29.66 -4.24 8.96
N GLN A 187 -28.36 -4.53 8.88
CA GLN A 187 -27.77 -5.46 7.91
C GLN A 187 -27.82 -6.91 8.43
N PRO A 188 -27.93 -7.91 7.54
CA PRO A 188 -27.82 -9.32 7.88
C PRO A 188 -26.35 -9.70 8.19
N PRO A 189 -26.07 -10.84 8.86
CA PRO A 189 -24.74 -11.16 9.37
C PRO A 189 -23.73 -11.46 8.24
N LYS A 190 -22.54 -10.82 8.29
CA LYS A 190 -21.42 -11.02 7.36
C LYS A 190 -20.84 -12.45 7.45
N LYS A 191 -20.40 -13.00 6.30
CA LYS A 191 -19.59 -14.23 6.21
C LYS A 191 -18.19 -13.97 6.81
N LYS A 192 -17.67 -14.93 7.59
CA LYS A 192 -16.37 -14.85 8.29
C LYS A 192 -15.17 -14.82 7.32
N SER A 193 -14.16 -14.02 7.64
CA SER A 193 -12.89 -13.89 6.89
C SER A 193 -12.02 -15.16 6.98
N ASP A 194 -11.04 -15.33 6.09
CA ASP A 194 -10.15 -16.50 6.11
C ASP A 194 -9.26 -16.58 7.35
N LEU A 195 -8.85 -15.43 7.88
CA LEU A 195 -8.16 -15.35 9.16
C LEU A 195 -9.08 -15.78 10.31
N GLU A 196 -10.35 -15.36 10.29
CA GLU A 196 -11.36 -15.80 11.27
C GLU A 196 -11.62 -17.30 11.17
N ARG A 197 -11.65 -17.89 9.96
CA ARG A 197 -11.79 -19.35 9.77
C ARG A 197 -10.55 -20.11 10.25
N LYS A 198 -9.34 -19.58 10.01
CA LYS A 198 -8.09 -20.17 10.51
C LYS A 198 -8.05 -20.12 12.04
N LEU A 199 -8.37 -18.97 12.64
CA LEU A 199 -8.49 -18.81 14.10
C LEU A 199 -9.56 -19.73 14.68
N GLU A 200 -10.68 -19.94 14.01
CA GLU A 200 -11.76 -20.81 14.48
C GLU A 200 -11.38 -22.30 14.42
N LYS A 201 -10.69 -22.73 13.37
CA LYS A 201 -10.11 -24.09 13.30
C LYS A 201 -9.08 -24.32 14.42
N ILE A 202 -8.21 -23.34 14.65
CA ILE A 202 -7.20 -23.39 15.70
C ILE A 202 -7.85 -23.40 17.09
N ASN A 203 -8.84 -22.54 17.33
CA ASN A 203 -9.60 -22.52 18.59
C ASN A 203 -10.36 -23.84 18.81
N SER A 204 -10.95 -24.42 17.77
CA SER A 204 -11.61 -25.74 17.86
C SER A 204 -10.63 -26.86 18.23
N PHE A 205 -9.38 -26.76 17.79
CA PHE A 205 -8.31 -27.69 18.14
C PHE A 205 -7.91 -27.55 19.62
N TYR A 206 -7.74 -26.31 20.12
CA TYR A 206 -7.44 -26.08 21.53
C TYR A 206 -8.62 -26.44 22.46
N GLU A 207 -9.87 -26.16 22.07
CA GLU A 207 -11.06 -26.61 22.81
C GLU A 207 -11.21 -28.15 22.83
N ALA A 208 -10.76 -28.84 21.77
CA ALA A 208 -10.70 -30.30 21.75
C ALA A 208 -9.57 -30.83 22.66
N ALA A 209 -8.43 -30.14 22.71
CA ALA A 209 -7.34 -30.44 23.64
C ALA A 209 -7.75 -30.21 25.10
N ASP A 210 -8.55 -29.18 25.38
CA ASP A 210 -9.13 -28.89 26.70
C ASP A 210 -10.11 -29.99 27.15
N ARG A 211 -10.97 -30.47 26.26
CA ARG A 211 -11.85 -31.62 26.56
C ARG A 211 -11.05 -32.88 26.93
N LYS A 212 -9.88 -33.06 26.31
CA LYS A 212 -8.98 -34.18 26.59
C LYS A 212 -8.22 -33.98 27.91
N ARG A 213 -7.70 -32.76 28.20
CA ARG A 213 -7.01 -32.44 29.46
C ARG A 213 -7.91 -32.34 30.67
N ALA A 214 -9.16 -31.90 30.53
CA ALA A 214 -10.14 -31.93 31.62
C ALA A 214 -10.48 -33.36 32.07
N SER A 215 -10.36 -34.34 31.15
CA SER A 215 -10.39 -35.77 31.45
C SER A 215 -9.11 -36.23 32.17
N ASP A 216 -7.95 -35.68 31.81
CA ASP A 216 -6.64 -36.08 32.36
C ASP A 216 -6.29 -35.41 33.71
N ASN A 217 -6.83 -34.23 34.03
CA ASN A 217 -6.65 -33.51 35.30
C ASN A 217 -7.29 -34.20 36.54
N ALA A 218 -7.87 -35.40 36.37
CA ALA A 218 -8.12 -36.32 37.48
C ALA A 218 -6.80 -36.87 38.10
N ALA A 219 -5.64 -36.63 37.47
CA ALA A 219 -4.32 -37.02 37.96
C ALA A 219 -3.38 -35.82 38.14
N GLY A 220 -3.40 -35.22 39.35
CA GLY A 220 -2.31 -34.43 39.98
C GLY A 220 -1.57 -33.32 39.19
N GLN A 221 -1.67 -32.07 39.65
CA GLN A 221 -0.94 -30.91 39.10
C GLN A 221 0.61 -31.06 39.20
N PRO A 222 1.38 -30.78 38.13
CA PRO A 222 2.83 -30.66 38.20
C PRO A 222 3.27 -29.46 39.07
N LYS A 223 4.44 -29.56 39.71
CA LYS A 223 5.00 -28.48 40.54
C LYS A 223 5.58 -27.37 39.66
N ASP A 224 4.85 -26.26 39.56
CA ASP A 224 5.30 -25.02 38.93
C ASP A 224 6.47 -24.40 39.73
N ILE A 225 7.55 -24.01 39.05
CA ILE A 225 8.68 -23.28 39.66
C ILE A 225 8.64 -21.84 39.14
N GLN A 226 8.25 -20.90 40.00
CA GLN A 226 8.38 -19.46 39.74
C GLN A 226 9.86 -19.08 39.94
N ARG A 227 10.56 -18.63 38.89
CA ARG A 227 11.92 -18.09 39.02
C ARG A 227 11.83 -16.59 39.29
N PRO A 228 12.49 -16.05 40.34
CA PRO A 228 12.50 -14.61 40.58
C PRO A 228 13.29 -13.91 39.46
N GLY A 229 12.66 -12.96 38.76
CA GLY A 229 13.30 -12.12 37.74
C GLY A 229 12.96 -12.43 36.28
N GLU A 230 12.20 -13.49 35.98
CA GLU A 230 11.65 -13.79 34.66
C GLU A 230 10.12 -13.67 34.75
N GLY A 231 9.50 -12.59 34.27
CA GLY A 231 8.05 -12.47 34.46
C GLY A 231 7.33 -11.20 34.05
N GLN A 232 7.95 -10.26 33.35
CA GLN A 232 7.22 -9.18 32.66
C GLN A 232 7.69 -9.12 31.23
N LEU A 233 6.74 -9.07 30.29
CA LEU A 233 7.03 -8.67 28.92
C LEU A 233 7.57 -7.23 28.98
N VAL A 234 8.90 -7.08 28.93
CA VAL A 234 9.51 -5.78 28.76
C VAL A 234 9.35 -5.44 27.28
N PHE A 235 8.39 -4.57 26.99
CA PHE A 235 8.26 -3.99 25.67
C PHE A 235 9.31 -2.89 25.53
N ASN A 236 10.19 -3.03 24.55
CA ASN A 236 11.16 -2.00 24.23
C ASN A 236 10.49 -1.00 23.29
N PHE A 237 10.10 0.14 23.84
CA PHE A 237 9.42 1.22 23.14
C PHE A 237 10.28 1.88 22.06
N ASP A 238 11.61 1.80 22.17
CA ASP A 238 12.52 2.37 21.18
C ASP A 238 12.62 1.46 19.96
N THR A 239 12.43 0.15 20.12
CA THR A 239 12.60 -0.82 19.04
C THR A 239 11.28 -1.42 18.54
N GLY A 240 10.14 -1.13 19.21
CA GLY A 240 8.84 -1.71 18.90
C GLY A 240 8.78 -3.23 19.11
N LYS A 241 9.79 -3.80 19.78
CA LYS A 241 9.97 -5.25 19.95
C LYS A 241 9.77 -5.65 21.40
N THR A 242 9.24 -6.85 21.58
CA THR A 242 9.26 -7.54 22.86
C THR A 242 10.59 -8.28 22.99
N ASP A 243 11.15 -8.39 24.21
CA ASP A 243 12.27 -9.30 24.50
C ASP A 243 11.84 -10.79 24.45
N VAL A 244 10.89 -11.14 23.58
CA VAL A 244 10.44 -12.51 23.36
C VAL A 244 11.46 -13.19 22.44
N GLU A 245 12.00 -14.32 22.91
CA GLU A 245 12.86 -15.19 22.10
C GLU A 245 12.20 -15.45 20.72
N LYS A 246 12.98 -15.31 19.64
CA LYS A 246 12.53 -15.52 18.25
C LYS A 246 11.77 -16.85 18.14
N ALA A 247 10.48 -16.74 17.81
CA ALA A 247 9.42 -17.76 17.85
C ALA A 247 8.90 -18.05 19.28
N PRO A 248 7.75 -17.48 19.69
CA PRO A 248 7.17 -17.84 20.97
C PRO A 248 6.87 -19.34 20.97
N PRO A 249 7.41 -20.15 21.91
CA PRO A 249 7.00 -21.55 22.04
C PRO A 249 5.49 -21.62 22.27
N ASP A 250 4.83 -22.71 21.88
CA ASP A 250 3.37 -22.90 22.02
C ASP A 250 2.88 -22.67 23.47
N TYR A 251 2.61 -21.41 23.84
CA TYR A 251 2.07 -21.04 25.14
C TYR A 251 0.58 -21.32 25.14
N CYS A 252 0.11 -22.07 26.13
CA CYS A 252 -1.32 -22.09 26.45
C CYS A 252 -1.64 -20.83 27.28
N ILE A 253 -2.52 -19.97 26.77
CA ILE A 253 -2.89 -18.70 27.40
C ILE A 253 -4.19 -18.87 28.20
N TYR A 254 -4.13 -18.64 29.51
CA TYR A 254 -5.25 -18.78 30.43
C TYR A 254 -5.68 -17.43 31.00
N LYS A 255 -6.99 -17.26 31.17
CA LYS A 255 -7.57 -16.17 31.95
C LYS A 255 -7.35 -16.41 33.44
N CYS A 256 -6.94 -15.38 34.16
CA CYS A 256 -6.83 -15.35 35.62
C CYS A 256 -7.53 -14.13 36.20
N ASP A 257 -7.95 -14.24 37.47
CA ASP A 257 -8.60 -13.15 38.20
C ASP A 257 -7.63 -12.59 39.25
N ARG A 258 -6.76 -11.68 38.80
CA ARG A 258 -5.91 -10.88 39.70
C ARG A 258 -6.59 -9.55 40.01
N ASP A 259 -6.41 -9.06 41.24
CA ASP A 259 -6.96 -7.78 41.69
C ASP A 259 -5.99 -6.65 41.32
N ILE A 260 -6.00 -6.26 40.05
CA ILE A 260 -5.12 -5.23 39.49
C ILE A 260 -5.92 -4.23 38.66
N THR A 261 -5.62 -2.94 38.80
CA THR A 261 -6.25 -1.85 38.04
C THR A 261 -5.36 -1.38 36.91
N GLN A 262 -5.95 -0.69 35.92
CA GLN A 262 -5.18 -0.08 34.83
C GLN A 262 -4.19 0.97 35.38
N GLU A 263 -4.60 1.72 36.40
CA GLU A 263 -3.74 2.69 37.07
C GLU A 263 -2.50 2.05 37.72
N GLN A 264 -2.64 0.84 38.28
CA GLN A 264 -1.50 0.10 38.84
C GLN A 264 -0.56 -0.40 37.76
N LEU A 265 -1.10 -0.90 36.63
CA LEU A 265 -0.29 -1.37 35.50
C LEU A 265 0.50 -0.24 34.85
N LEU A 266 -0.11 0.92 34.63
CA LEU A 266 0.60 2.09 34.09
C LEU A 266 1.63 2.67 35.07
N GLU A 267 1.58 2.31 36.36
CA GLU A 267 2.59 2.73 37.34
C GLU A 267 3.91 1.96 37.19
N GLU A 268 3.93 0.83 36.48
CA GLU A 268 5.15 0.06 36.24
C GLU A 268 6.00 0.67 35.11
N ASN A 269 5.39 1.46 34.22
CA ASN A 269 6.06 2.11 33.10
C ASN A 269 7.19 3.05 33.53
N SER A 270 8.26 3.21 32.75
CA SER A 270 9.31 4.19 33.03
C SER A 270 8.81 5.64 32.89
N GLU A 271 9.56 6.62 33.40
CA GLU A 271 9.22 8.04 33.20
C GLU A 271 9.19 8.42 31.71
N GLN A 272 10.11 7.85 30.92
CA GLN A 272 10.18 8.05 29.48
C GLN A 272 8.93 7.50 28.78
N GLN A 273 8.53 6.26 29.10
CA GLN A 273 7.31 5.66 28.54
C GLN A 273 6.08 6.53 28.83
N MET A 274 5.95 7.03 30.06
CA MET A 274 4.84 7.90 30.44
C MET A 274 4.88 9.26 29.73
N ALA A 275 6.07 9.80 29.45
CA ALA A 275 6.25 10.98 28.63
C ALA A 275 5.83 10.71 27.17
N ASP A 276 6.13 9.53 26.64
CA ASP A 276 5.74 9.11 25.29
C ASP A 276 4.22 8.93 25.17
N TYR A 277 3.55 8.27 26.12
CA TYR A 277 2.08 8.22 26.15
C TYR A 277 1.46 9.63 26.19
N ALA A 278 2.01 10.51 27.01
CA ALA A 278 1.55 11.90 27.09
C ALA A 278 1.76 12.63 25.75
N LYS A 279 2.92 12.45 25.10
CA LYS A 279 3.19 12.99 23.75
C LYS A 279 2.21 12.45 22.72
N TYR A 280 1.99 11.14 22.70
CA TYR A 280 1.15 10.46 21.71
C TYR A 280 -0.32 10.85 21.84
N LEU A 281 -0.79 11.08 23.06
CA LEU A 281 -2.15 11.60 23.32
C LEU A 281 -2.25 13.14 23.22
N LEU A 282 -1.13 13.81 22.92
CA LEU A 282 -0.99 15.27 22.85
C LEU A 282 -1.40 15.98 24.14
N ILE A 283 -1.03 15.39 25.27
CA ILE A 283 -1.18 15.99 26.59
C ILE A 283 -0.08 17.04 26.75
N PRO A 284 -0.42 18.32 26.98
CA PRO A 284 0.56 19.40 27.05
C PRO A 284 1.68 19.06 28.04
N ALA A 285 2.94 19.31 27.68
CA ALA A 285 4.05 19.13 28.61
C ALA A 285 3.93 20.12 29.80
N SER A 286 4.35 19.69 30.98
CA SER A 286 4.45 20.58 32.15
C SER A 286 5.79 20.36 32.83
N PRO A 287 6.64 21.39 32.98
CA PRO A 287 7.94 21.25 33.63
C PRO A 287 7.79 20.67 35.04
N GLY A 288 8.52 19.60 35.34
CA GLY A 288 8.45 18.93 36.64
C GLY A 288 7.20 18.11 36.91
N ARG A 289 6.38 17.79 35.88
CA ARG A 289 5.26 16.85 36.01
C ARG A 289 5.77 15.53 36.54
N SER A 290 5.23 15.10 37.68
CA SER A 290 5.53 13.79 38.24
C SER A 290 4.93 12.68 37.38
N LYS A 291 5.54 11.49 37.42
CA LYS A 291 5.00 10.27 36.78
C LYS A 291 3.52 10.03 37.15
N ASN A 292 3.14 10.28 38.40
CA ASN A 292 1.77 10.11 38.87
C ASN A 292 0.79 11.15 38.29
N GLU A 293 1.23 12.38 38.08
CA GLU A 293 0.41 13.40 37.40
C GLU A 293 0.24 13.09 35.91
N ALA A 294 1.30 12.61 35.24
CA ALA A 294 1.22 12.15 33.85
C ALA A 294 0.24 10.99 33.70
N LYS A 295 0.34 9.98 34.57
CA LYS A 295 -0.59 8.85 34.64
C LYS A 295 -2.04 9.29 34.74
N LYS A 296 -2.34 10.18 35.69
CA LYS A 296 -3.69 10.71 35.88
C LYS A 296 -4.19 11.46 34.65
N ALA A 297 -3.34 12.28 34.02
CA ALA A 297 -3.70 13.00 32.81
C ALA A 297 -4.00 12.04 31.64
N ILE A 298 -3.20 10.99 31.47
CA ILE A 298 -3.41 9.94 30.46
C ILE A 298 -4.76 9.26 30.66
N LEU A 299 -5.02 8.75 31.86
CA LEU A 299 -6.29 8.09 32.18
C LEU A 299 -7.49 9.04 32.02
N THR A 300 -7.34 10.31 32.40
CA THR A 300 -8.39 11.33 32.21
C THR A 300 -8.73 11.53 30.73
N VAL A 301 -7.71 11.61 29.87
CA VAL A 301 -7.91 11.77 28.42
C VAL A 301 -8.55 10.51 27.82
N LEU A 302 -8.09 9.33 28.21
CA LEU A 302 -8.62 8.06 27.71
C LEU A 302 -10.05 7.78 28.18
N GLU A 303 -10.42 8.23 29.37
CA GLU A 303 -11.81 8.16 29.86
C GLU A 303 -12.72 9.13 29.08
N ALA A 304 -12.23 10.33 28.76
CA ALA A 304 -12.98 11.31 27.96
C ALA A 304 -13.09 10.91 26.47
N HIS A 305 -12.06 10.24 25.95
CA HIS A 305 -11.92 9.86 24.54
C HIS A 305 -11.55 8.36 24.40
N PRO A 306 -12.47 7.43 24.70
CA PRO A 306 -12.22 5.99 24.63
C PRO A 306 -11.89 5.50 23.22
N GLU A 307 -12.23 6.27 22.18
CA GLU A 307 -11.84 6.00 20.79
C GLU A 307 -10.32 6.01 20.57
N TYR A 308 -9.52 6.68 21.42
CA TYR A 308 -8.07 6.71 21.26
C TYR A 308 -7.39 5.36 21.56
N TYR A 309 -8.01 4.51 22.38
CA TYR A 309 -7.56 3.11 22.52
C TYR A 309 -7.58 2.40 21.18
N LEU A 310 -8.61 2.66 20.36
CA LEU A 310 -8.82 2.01 19.07
C LEU A 310 -7.81 2.43 18.01
N ILE A 311 -7.09 3.55 18.20
CA ILE A 311 -6.02 3.95 17.28
C ILE A 311 -4.87 2.93 17.31
N LEU A 312 -4.53 2.36 18.48
CA LEU A 312 -3.49 1.34 18.59
C LEU A 312 -4.04 -0.11 18.46
N MET A 313 -5.35 -0.29 18.56
CA MET A 313 -5.99 -1.60 18.43
C MET A 313 -6.41 -1.89 16.98
N ASP A 314 -6.59 -3.16 16.66
CA ASP A 314 -7.32 -3.63 15.48
C ASP A 314 -8.59 -4.41 15.91
N GLU A 315 -9.41 -4.84 14.95
CA GLU A 315 -10.64 -5.60 15.25
C GLU A 315 -10.36 -6.89 16.04
N ILE A 316 -9.24 -7.54 15.77
CA ILE A 316 -8.83 -8.78 16.42
C ILE A 316 -8.52 -8.52 17.89
N THR A 317 -7.74 -7.48 18.16
CA THR A 317 -7.34 -7.05 19.50
C THR A 317 -8.57 -6.67 20.33
N VAL A 318 -9.55 -5.98 19.73
CA VAL A 318 -10.82 -5.66 20.41
C VAL A 318 -11.61 -6.93 20.74
N LYS A 319 -11.75 -7.87 19.80
CA LYS A 319 -12.43 -9.16 20.02
C LYS A 319 -11.75 -9.96 21.13
N ILE A 320 -10.42 -10.01 21.15
CA ILE A 320 -9.62 -10.68 22.18
C ILE A 320 -9.81 -10.04 23.55
N TYR A 321 -9.81 -8.70 23.61
CA TYR A 321 -10.05 -7.99 24.86
C TYR A 321 -11.45 -8.27 25.41
N LEU A 322 -12.49 -8.15 24.58
CA LEU A 322 -13.87 -8.47 24.99
C LEU A 322 -14.01 -9.93 25.45
N LEU A 323 -13.44 -10.88 24.70
CA LEU A 323 -13.42 -12.29 25.09
C LEU A 323 -12.76 -12.48 26.46
N SER A 324 -11.62 -11.82 26.70
CA SER A 324 -10.92 -11.90 27.98
C SER A 324 -11.73 -11.33 29.16
N THR A 325 -12.64 -10.40 28.91
CA THR A 325 -13.55 -9.85 29.93
C THR A 325 -14.73 -10.77 30.25
N GLU A 326 -15.08 -11.68 29.34
CA GLU A 326 -16.23 -12.57 29.46
C GLU A 326 -15.86 -13.97 30.00
N LYS A 327 -14.63 -14.41 29.73
CA LYS A 327 -14.10 -15.71 30.17
C LYS A 327 -13.90 -15.77 31.68
N LYS A 328 -14.11 -16.94 32.26
CA LYS A 328 -13.88 -17.21 33.69
C LYS A 328 -12.40 -17.53 33.95
N ALA A 329 -11.93 -17.29 35.17
CA ALA A 329 -10.61 -17.73 35.58
C ALA A 329 -10.41 -19.25 35.35
N GLY A 330 -9.26 -19.60 34.79
CA GLY A 330 -8.88 -20.96 34.40
C GLY A 330 -9.29 -21.34 32.98
N GLU A 331 -10.08 -20.53 32.27
CA GLU A 331 -10.44 -20.79 30.87
C GLU A 331 -9.34 -20.32 29.91
N VAL A 332 -9.17 -21.06 28.80
CA VAL A 332 -8.20 -20.75 27.75
C VAL A 332 -8.74 -19.61 26.85
N LEU A 333 -7.87 -18.65 26.52
CA LEU A 333 -8.16 -17.52 25.63
C LEU A 333 -7.93 -17.86 24.14
N GLY A 334 -7.26 -18.97 23.85
CA GLY A 334 -6.92 -19.41 22.49
C GLY A 334 -5.62 -18.79 22.00
N VAL A 335 -5.51 -18.63 20.68
CA VAL A 335 -4.35 -17.96 20.06
C VAL A 335 -4.53 -16.45 20.11
N VAL A 336 -3.53 -15.78 20.68
CA VAL A 336 -3.46 -14.32 20.75
C VAL A 336 -2.25 -13.86 19.93
N PRO A 337 -2.44 -13.03 18.89
CA PRO A 337 -1.33 -12.45 18.14
C PRO A 337 -0.42 -11.60 19.04
N GLU A 338 0.88 -11.59 18.75
CA GLU A 338 1.86 -10.78 19.50
C GLU A 338 1.45 -9.30 19.54
N LYS A 339 1.04 -8.74 18.40
CA LYS A 339 0.56 -7.36 18.29
C LYS A 339 -0.59 -7.07 19.29
N SER A 340 -1.55 -7.98 19.43
CA SER A 340 -2.66 -7.83 20.37
C SER A 340 -2.19 -7.90 21.83
N MET A 341 -1.27 -8.79 22.17
CA MET A 341 -0.68 -8.86 23.52
C MET A 341 0.01 -7.54 23.86
N VAL A 342 0.88 -7.07 22.96
CA VAL A 342 1.62 -5.81 23.12
C VAL A 342 0.66 -4.64 23.33
N THR A 343 -0.33 -4.48 22.45
CA THR A 343 -1.29 -3.36 22.55
C THR A 343 -2.07 -3.37 23.86
N LEU A 344 -2.51 -4.55 24.33
CA LEU A 344 -3.32 -4.65 25.55
C LEU A 344 -2.47 -4.41 26.81
N CYS A 345 -1.23 -4.87 26.83
CA CYS A 345 -0.28 -4.55 27.90
C CYS A 345 0.11 -3.06 27.89
N ALA A 346 0.35 -2.49 26.71
CA ALA A 346 0.72 -1.10 26.52
C ALA A 346 -0.32 -0.15 27.12
N TRP A 347 -1.60 -0.41 26.84
CA TRP A 347 -2.69 0.35 27.45
C TRP A 347 -2.93 0.04 28.93
N GLY A 348 -2.19 -0.87 29.55
CA GLY A 348 -2.44 -1.32 30.92
C GLY A 348 -3.77 -2.04 31.09
N LEU A 349 -4.31 -2.61 30.00
CA LEU A 349 -5.58 -3.35 30.02
C LEU A 349 -5.38 -4.81 30.42
N TRP A 350 -4.20 -5.35 30.16
CA TRP A 350 -3.79 -6.71 30.50
C TRP A 350 -2.57 -6.71 31.41
N ASP A 351 -2.61 -7.60 32.39
CA ASP A 351 -1.47 -8.03 33.19
C ASP A 351 -1.09 -9.46 32.78
N VAL A 352 0.16 -9.66 32.36
CA VAL A 352 0.63 -10.91 31.74
C VAL A 352 1.78 -11.51 32.54
N GLN A 353 1.61 -12.76 32.96
CA GLN A 353 2.65 -13.54 33.64
C GLN A 353 2.99 -14.78 32.83
N ILE A 354 4.29 -15.04 32.66
CA ILE A 354 4.81 -16.16 31.88
C ILE A 354 5.44 -17.19 32.82
N PHE A 355 5.04 -18.44 32.67
CA PHE A 355 5.56 -19.58 33.42
C PHE A 355 6.22 -20.56 32.43
N LYS A 356 7.54 -20.69 32.50
CA LYS A 356 8.29 -21.67 31.71
C LYS A 356 8.40 -22.99 32.48
N SER A 357 8.10 -24.13 31.85
CA SER A 357 8.31 -25.46 32.44
C SER A 357 8.99 -26.41 31.46
N ARG A 358 9.44 -27.58 31.93
CA ARG A 358 10.09 -28.61 31.08
C ARG A 358 9.11 -29.30 30.12
N GLU A 359 7.80 -29.25 30.39
CA GLU A 359 6.79 -30.03 29.65
C GLU A 359 5.78 -29.15 28.91
N ASN A 360 5.40 -27.99 29.46
CA ASN A 360 4.51 -27.03 28.81
C ASN A 360 4.76 -25.61 29.34
N ASN A 361 4.85 -24.65 28.43
CA ASN A 361 4.88 -23.24 28.80
C ASN A 361 3.46 -22.70 28.98
N ARG A 362 3.23 -21.92 30.04
CA ARG A 362 1.93 -21.33 30.38
C ARG A 362 2.03 -19.82 30.42
N MET A 363 1.02 -19.14 29.89
CA MET A 363 0.84 -17.70 30.07
C MET A 363 -0.48 -17.45 30.80
N GLU A 364 -0.46 -16.57 31.78
CA GLU A 364 -1.65 -16.15 32.54
C GLU A 364 -1.92 -14.68 32.31
N VAL A 365 -3.13 -14.38 31.85
CA VAL A 365 -3.61 -13.04 31.53
C VAL A 365 -4.70 -12.64 32.51
N ALA A 366 -4.51 -11.51 33.19
CA ALA A 366 -5.54 -10.89 34.00
C ALA A 366 -5.99 -9.57 33.35
N VAL A 367 -7.31 -9.34 33.32
CA VAL A 367 -7.90 -8.11 32.78
C VAL A 367 -7.96 -7.06 33.89
N ALA A 368 -7.47 -5.87 33.60
CA ALA A 368 -7.46 -4.75 34.52
C ALA A 368 -8.88 -4.32 34.91
N LYS A 369 -9.11 -4.15 36.22
CA LYS A 369 -10.40 -3.70 36.77
C LYS A 369 -10.64 -2.20 36.56
N GLY A 370 -11.91 -1.79 36.56
CA GLY A 370 -12.33 -0.38 36.43
C GLY A 370 -12.54 0.10 35.00
N ASN A 371 -12.56 -0.82 34.02
CA ASN A 371 -12.70 -0.52 32.59
C ASN A 371 -14.11 -0.81 32.05
N GLU A 372 -15.13 -0.88 32.90
CA GLU A 372 -16.49 -1.27 32.51
C GLU A 372 -17.12 -0.29 31.51
N SER A 373 -16.83 1.02 31.65
CA SER A 373 -17.26 2.05 30.70
C SER A 373 -16.65 1.84 29.31
N PHE A 374 -15.36 1.50 29.25
CA PHE A 374 -14.66 1.20 28.01
C PHE A 374 -15.19 -0.08 27.35
N VAL A 375 -15.41 -1.15 28.11
CA VAL A 375 -16.03 -2.39 27.60
C VAL A 375 -17.43 -2.11 27.03
N GLN A 376 -18.22 -1.26 27.71
CA GLN A 376 -19.53 -0.86 27.21
C GLN A 376 -19.44 -0.01 25.94
N PHE A 377 -18.45 0.89 25.85
CA PHE A 377 -18.14 1.62 24.62
C PHE A 377 -17.83 0.67 23.47
N LEU A 378 -16.91 -0.29 23.64
CA LEU A 378 -16.54 -1.26 22.61
C LEU A 378 -17.73 -2.07 22.08
N ARG A 379 -18.67 -2.42 22.96
CA ARG A 379 -19.90 -3.16 22.59
C ARG A 379 -20.92 -2.34 21.81
N THR A 380 -20.88 -1.01 21.94
CA THR A 380 -21.88 -0.10 21.35
C THR A 380 -21.32 0.73 20.19
N ALA A 381 -19.99 0.87 20.12
CA ALA A 381 -19.29 1.60 19.09
C ALA A 381 -19.46 0.95 17.71
N ARG A 382 -19.44 1.78 16.67
CA ARG A 382 -19.42 1.33 15.27
C ARG A 382 -17.99 0.98 14.86
N LEU A 383 -17.46 -0.10 15.42
CA LEU A 383 -16.05 -0.49 15.27
C LEU A 383 -15.63 -0.62 13.80
N HIS A 384 -16.45 -1.27 12.96
CA HIS A 384 -16.18 -1.36 11.52
C HIS A 384 -15.99 0.01 10.86
N GLN A 385 -16.88 0.97 11.17
CA GLN A 385 -16.77 2.32 10.63
C GLN A 385 -15.50 3.01 11.12
N PHE A 386 -15.18 2.87 12.40
CA PHE A 386 -13.94 3.42 12.97
C PHE A 386 -12.70 2.84 12.28
N PHE A 387 -12.61 1.52 12.13
CA PHE A 387 -11.44 0.88 11.53
C PHE A 387 -11.30 1.18 10.04
N SER A 388 -12.41 1.31 9.29
CA SER A 388 -12.37 1.80 7.92
C SER A 388 -11.81 3.24 7.85
N THR A 389 -12.25 4.13 8.75
CA THR A 389 -11.71 5.50 8.80
C THR A 389 -10.25 5.53 9.24
N LYS A 390 -9.88 4.74 10.25
CA LYS A 390 -8.48 4.59 10.69
C LYS A 390 -7.60 4.18 9.50
N GLN A 391 -7.99 3.13 8.76
CA GLN A 391 -7.22 2.63 7.62
C GLN A 391 -6.97 3.72 6.58
N LEU A 392 -8.00 4.48 6.21
CA LEU A 392 -7.85 5.60 5.26
C LEU A 392 -6.88 6.67 5.78
N ILE A 393 -6.87 6.93 7.09
CA ILE A 393 -5.96 7.90 7.69
C ILE A 393 -4.53 7.40 7.68
N THR A 394 -4.32 6.16 8.12
CA THR A 394 -3.00 5.54 8.21
C THR A 394 -2.40 5.32 6.84
N ASP A 395 -3.20 4.91 5.84
CA ASP A 395 -2.78 4.80 4.44
C ASP A 395 -2.34 6.16 3.87
N GLY A 396 -3.09 7.22 4.16
CA GLY A 396 -2.73 8.57 3.72
C GLY A 396 -1.41 9.08 4.35
N ILE A 397 -1.17 8.77 5.63
CA ILE A 397 0.11 9.05 6.30
C ILE A 397 1.22 8.26 5.62
N PHE A 398 1.02 6.96 5.40
CA PHE A 398 1.95 6.07 4.74
C PHE A 398 2.33 6.59 3.35
N TYR A 399 1.37 6.92 2.49
CA TYR A 399 1.65 7.40 1.13
C TYR A 399 2.45 8.70 1.12
N LEU A 400 2.18 9.62 2.04
CA LEU A 400 2.95 10.86 2.15
C LEU A 400 4.37 10.55 2.63
N LEU A 401 4.52 9.80 3.72
CA LEU A 401 5.84 9.51 4.28
C LEU A 401 6.70 8.72 3.30
N GLN A 402 6.15 7.74 2.59
CA GLN A 402 6.89 7.03 1.54
C GLN A 402 7.27 7.94 0.36
N SER A 403 6.44 8.91 0.01
CA SER A 403 6.72 9.82 -1.12
C SER A 403 7.73 10.92 -0.78
N TYR A 404 7.76 11.40 0.46
CA TYR A 404 8.68 12.47 0.88
C TYR A 404 9.91 11.92 1.61
N GLY A 405 9.86 10.73 2.20
CA GLY A 405 10.86 10.15 3.11
C GLY A 405 10.97 10.87 4.46
N PHE A 406 11.02 12.20 4.43
CA PHE A 406 11.20 13.09 5.57
C PHE A 406 10.35 14.36 5.37
N ILE A 407 9.57 14.74 6.39
CA ILE A 407 8.69 15.90 6.30
C ILE A 407 8.44 16.54 7.67
N GLY A 408 8.43 17.88 7.72
CA GLY A 408 8.00 18.62 8.91
C GLY A 408 6.52 18.37 9.23
N LEU A 409 6.15 18.23 10.51
CA LEU A 409 4.79 17.83 10.91
C LEU A 409 3.71 18.82 10.45
N GLY A 410 4.00 20.11 10.44
CA GLY A 410 3.08 21.13 9.91
C GLY A 410 2.87 20.98 8.40
N ALA A 411 3.93 20.67 7.65
CA ALA A 411 3.84 20.38 6.22
C ALA A 411 3.10 19.06 5.95
N LEU A 412 3.36 18.02 6.75
CA LEU A 412 2.66 16.74 6.66
C LEU A 412 1.15 16.93 6.81
N HIS A 413 0.73 17.67 7.83
CA HIS A 413 -0.68 17.98 8.05
C HIS A 413 -1.31 18.76 6.89
N ALA A 414 -0.65 19.82 6.41
CA ALA A 414 -1.14 20.60 5.28
C ALA A 414 -1.25 19.76 3.99
N LYS A 415 -0.26 18.90 3.71
CA LYS A 415 -0.25 18.01 2.54
C LYS A 415 -1.32 16.92 2.67
N TYR A 416 -1.50 16.37 3.86
CA TYR A 416 -2.57 15.42 4.14
C TYR A 416 -3.94 16.05 3.89
N GLN A 417 -4.20 17.26 4.43
CA GLN A 417 -5.49 17.93 4.24
C GLN A 417 -5.81 18.19 2.77
N LYS A 418 -4.80 18.63 2.01
CA LYS A 418 -4.94 18.86 0.58
C LYS A 418 -5.22 17.57 -0.20
N ALA A 419 -4.62 16.45 0.22
CA ALA A 419 -4.70 15.20 -0.52
C ALA A 419 -5.89 14.33 -0.12
N PHE A 420 -6.09 14.09 1.17
CA PHE A 420 -7.03 13.09 1.68
C PHE A 420 -8.24 13.70 2.39
N GLY A 421 -8.28 15.03 2.51
CA GLY A 421 -9.39 15.76 3.09
C GLY A 421 -9.15 16.21 4.53
N PRO A 422 -10.14 16.89 5.14
CA PRO A 422 -9.95 17.59 6.39
C PRO A 422 -9.75 16.64 7.57
N ILE A 423 -8.69 16.88 8.34
CA ILE A 423 -8.42 16.29 9.64
C ILE A 423 -7.80 17.36 10.54
N SER A 424 -8.03 17.30 11.86
CA SER A 424 -7.35 18.19 12.80
C SER A 424 -5.85 17.84 12.85
N TYR A 425 -5.02 18.82 13.22
CA TYR A 425 -3.59 18.56 13.41
C TYR A 425 -3.40 17.51 14.50
N GLU A 426 -4.13 17.68 15.60
CA GLU A 426 -4.04 16.83 16.77
C GLU A 426 -4.42 15.38 16.46
N ASP A 427 -5.50 15.15 15.71
CA ASP A 427 -5.92 13.79 15.38
C ASP A 427 -4.94 13.11 14.43
N LEU A 428 -4.48 13.82 13.39
CA LEU A 428 -3.48 13.26 12.47
C LEU A 428 -2.19 12.88 13.22
N MET A 429 -1.74 13.72 14.16
CA MET A 429 -0.56 13.43 14.98
C MET A 429 -0.80 12.24 15.92
N ARG A 430 -2.01 12.05 16.47
CA ARG A 430 -2.34 10.85 17.25
C ARG A 430 -2.21 9.57 16.41
N TYR A 431 -2.69 9.57 15.17
CA TYR A 431 -2.51 8.42 14.26
C TYR A 431 -1.04 8.20 13.93
N LEU A 432 -0.29 9.26 13.58
CA LEU A 432 1.14 9.18 13.31
C LEU A 432 1.92 8.58 14.50
N TYR A 433 1.59 9.00 15.73
CA TYR A 433 2.28 8.55 16.93
C TYR A 433 1.84 7.17 17.42
N LEU A 434 0.53 6.94 17.58
CA LEU A 434 0.00 5.71 18.15
C LEU A 434 -0.01 4.56 17.15
N ASP A 435 -0.34 4.78 15.88
CA ASP A 435 -0.39 3.68 14.90
C ASP A 435 0.94 3.53 14.14
N GLY A 436 1.68 4.62 13.93
CA GLY A 436 2.95 4.56 13.21
C GLY A 436 4.18 4.44 14.12
N ARG A 437 4.47 5.49 14.90
CA ARG A 437 5.68 5.57 15.75
C ARG A 437 5.73 4.46 16.80
N PHE A 438 4.61 4.11 17.41
CA PHE A 438 4.53 3.07 18.44
C PHE A 438 5.03 1.70 17.94
N TYR A 439 4.70 1.34 16.69
CA TYR A 439 5.15 0.09 16.07
C TYR A 439 6.50 0.23 15.35
N GLY A 440 7.17 1.38 15.47
CA GLY A 440 8.45 1.63 14.82
C GLY A 440 8.36 1.78 13.29
N GLU A 441 7.18 2.10 12.74
CA GLU A 441 7.04 2.36 11.29
C GLU A 441 7.66 3.69 10.89
N TYR A 442 7.63 4.68 11.81
CA TYR A 442 8.10 6.03 11.56
C TYR A 442 9.06 6.54 12.63
N ILE A 443 9.91 7.47 12.25
CA ILE A 443 10.78 8.26 13.11
C ILE A 443 10.16 9.63 13.32
N THR A 444 10.14 10.11 14.56
CA THR A 444 9.70 11.49 14.86
C THR A 444 10.71 12.16 15.77
N GLY A 445 10.95 13.45 15.55
CA GLY A 445 11.94 14.21 16.31
C GLY A 445 11.80 15.70 16.08
N GLU A 446 12.80 16.46 16.56
CA GLU A 446 12.94 17.89 16.32
C GLU A 446 14.26 18.13 15.61
N CYS A 447 14.26 19.06 14.66
CA CYS A 447 15.42 19.42 13.85
C CYS A 447 15.36 20.90 13.44
N LEU A 448 16.42 21.39 12.79
CA LEU A 448 16.43 22.70 12.15
C LEU A 448 16.24 22.50 10.64
N ILE A 449 15.13 23.01 10.11
CA ILE A 449 14.89 23.09 8.66
C ILE A 449 14.84 24.57 8.31
N ASP A 450 15.66 25.01 7.36
CA ASP A 450 15.76 26.43 6.97
C ASP A 450 15.98 27.36 8.19
N ASN A 451 16.85 26.95 9.12
CA ASN A 451 17.13 27.62 10.40
C ASN A 451 15.93 27.76 11.36
N SER A 452 14.85 27.03 11.13
CA SER A 452 13.64 27.03 11.95
C SER A 452 13.49 25.70 12.68
N ALA A 453 13.37 25.76 14.02
CA ALA A 453 13.10 24.60 14.86
C ALA A 453 11.76 23.98 14.46
N THR A 454 11.82 22.74 13.97
CA THR A 454 10.70 22.05 13.33
C THR A 454 10.63 20.62 13.83
N SER A 455 9.46 20.19 14.28
CA SER A 455 9.18 18.77 14.50
C SER A 455 9.00 18.07 13.16
N PHE A 456 9.54 16.87 13.01
CA PHE A 456 9.48 16.10 11.77
C PHE A 456 8.96 14.69 11.98
N ALA A 457 8.54 14.08 10.87
CA ALA A 457 8.32 12.66 10.70
C ALA A 457 9.14 12.14 9.53
N ALA A 458 9.64 10.92 9.65
CA ALA A 458 10.38 10.24 8.60
C ALA A 458 10.01 8.75 8.57
N VAL A 459 10.19 8.09 7.43
CA VAL A 459 10.06 6.63 7.32
C VAL A 459 11.18 5.96 8.11
N ASN A 460 10.88 4.84 8.77
CA ASN A 460 11.92 4.08 9.45
C ASN A 460 12.92 3.47 8.44
N GLY A 461 14.21 3.43 8.81
CA GLY A 461 15.31 3.01 7.92
C GLY A 461 16.01 4.17 7.19
N LEU A 462 15.41 5.37 7.17
CA LEU A 462 16.02 6.55 6.58
C LEU A 462 17.13 7.13 7.48
N ASP A 463 18.23 7.63 6.90
CA ASP A 463 19.28 8.37 7.60
C ASP A 463 18.93 9.87 7.71
N PRO A 464 18.44 10.35 8.86
CA PRO A 464 17.99 11.74 8.98
C PRO A 464 19.16 12.73 9.02
N GLU A 465 20.35 12.30 9.47
CA GLU A 465 21.52 13.17 9.54
C GLU A 465 22.01 13.52 8.13
N ARG A 466 22.15 12.50 7.26
CA ARG A 466 22.47 12.68 5.84
C ARG A 466 21.43 13.56 5.14
N VAL A 467 20.14 13.26 5.35
CA VAL A 467 19.05 14.05 4.75
C VAL A 467 19.12 15.52 5.16
N LEU A 468 19.35 15.81 6.45
CA LEU A 468 19.44 17.19 6.93
C LEU A 468 20.68 17.91 6.40
N ALA A 469 21.83 17.24 6.34
CA ALA A 469 23.05 17.79 5.77
C ALA A 469 22.85 18.19 4.31
N GLN A 470 22.37 17.26 3.47
CA GLN A 470 22.10 17.53 2.06
C GLN A 470 20.95 18.53 1.87
N MET A 471 19.93 18.53 2.74
CA MET A 471 18.83 19.51 2.66
C MET A 471 19.34 20.93 2.89
N SER A 472 20.34 21.11 3.77
CA SER A 472 20.95 22.42 4.01
C SER A 472 21.70 22.97 2.79
N GLU A 473 22.19 22.08 1.93
CA GLU A 473 22.96 22.45 0.73
C GLU A 473 22.07 22.60 -0.52
N PHE A 474 21.17 21.64 -0.75
CA PHE A 474 20.40 21.55 -2.00
C PHE A 474 18.90 21.85 -1.83
N GLY A 475 18.38 21.66 -0.61
CA GLY A 475 16.95 21.78 -0.29
C GLY A 475 16.54 23.10 0.35
N GLN A 476 17.50 24.00 0.58
CA GLN A 476 17.27 25.25 1.29
C GLN A 476 16.26 26.12 0.52
N GLU A 477 15.33 26.73 1.25
CA GLU A 477 14.27 27.61 0.69
C GLU A 477 13.30 26.92 -0.29
N LEU A 478 13.45 25.62 -0.57
CA LEU A 478 12.47 24.88 -1.36
C LEU A 478 11.17 24.69 -0.57
N GLU A 479 10.04 24.82 -1.25
CA GLU A 479 8.76 24.32 -0.73
C GLU A 479 8.66 22.81 -0.98
N TYR A 480 7.89 22.11 -0.14
CA TYR A 480 7.57 20.71 -0.39
C TYR A 480 6.80 20.55 -1.71
N ALA A 481 7.22 19.58 -2.53
CA ALA A 481 6.59 19.26 -3.80
C ALA A 481 5.08 18.99 -3.62
N ASP A 482 4.27 19.24 -4.65
CA ASP A 482 2.85 18.89 -4.65
C ASP A 482 2.64 17.60 -5.43
N PHE A 483 2.52 16.47 -4.73
CA PHE A 483 2.05 15.23 -5.33
C PHE A 483 0.54 15.30 -5.54
N LYS A 484 0.10 14.86 -6.73
CA LYS A 484 -1.34 14.65 -6.99
C LYS A 484 -1.81 13.42 -6.24
N ASN A 485 -3.06 13.40 -5.76
CA ASN A 485 -3.64 12.23 -5.06
C ASN A 485 -3.46 10.94 -5.86
N ARG A 486 -3.69 11.00 -7.18
CA ARG A 486 -3.47 9.87 -8.07
C ARG A 486 -2.04 9.32 -8.03
N GLN A 487 -1.04 10.18 -7.86
CA GLN A 487 0.36 9.75 -7.74
C GLN A 487 0.60 9.08 -6.39
N LEU A 488 0.09 9.68 -5.29
CA LEU A 488 0.21 9.10 -3.95
C LEU A 488 -0.47 7.72 -3.85
N LEU A 489 -1.66 7.55 -4.44
CA LEU A 489 -2.40 6.29 -4.39
C LEU A 489 -1.72 5.14 -5.14
N LYS A 490 -0.76 5.42 -6.02
CA LYS A 490 0.00 4.37 -6.70
C LYS A 490 0.83 3.50 -5.76
N TRP A 491 1.12 4.00 -4.56
CA TRP A 491 1.78 3.23 -3.52
C TRP A 491 1.02 1.96 -3.12
N LYS A 492 -0.30 1.86 -3.38
CA LYS A 492 -1.06 0.61 -3.25
C LYS A 492 -0.54 -0.53 -4.12
N GLU A 493 0.02 -0.18 -5.28
CA GLU A 493 0.49 -1.11 -6.29
C GLU A 493 2.01 -1.36 -6.17
N GLY A 494 2.69 -0.71 -5.22
CA GLY A 494 4.13 -0.87 -4.96
C GLY A 494 5.01 0.28 -5.48
N ILE A 495 6.33 0.14 -5.25
CA ILE A 495 7.35 1.17 -5.53
C ILE A 495 7.39 1.49 -7.02
N GLY A 496 7.44 0.47 -7.89
CA GLY A 496 7.49 0.65 -9.34
C GLY A 496 6.27 1.36 -9.94
N SER A 497 5.10 1.17 -9.33
CA SER A 497 3.93 1.95 -9.75
C SER A 497 4.12 3.44 -9.49
N PHE A 498 4.71 3.81 -8.34
CA PHE A 498 5.04 5.20 -8.00
C PHE A 498 6.17 5.75 -8.87
N VAL A 499 7.27 5.01 -9.00
CA VAL A 499 8.47 5.33 -9.82
C VAL A 499 8.79 4.13 -10.73
N PRO A 500 8.34 4.14 -12.00
CA PRO A 500 8.42 3.01 -12.93
C PRO A 500 9.81 2.41 -13.14
N GLU A 501 10.84 3.23 -13.02
CA GLU A 501 12.24 2.83 -13.18
C GLU A 501 12.62 1.68 -12.20
N TRP A 502 11.94 1.56 -11.07
CA TRP A 502 12.18 0.48 -10.10
C TRP A 502 11.69 -0.89 -10.59
N ASP A 503 10.62 -0.95 -11.39
CA ASP A 503 10.19 -2.21 -12.03
C ASP A 503 11.21 -2.60 -13.12
N GLU A 504 11.73 -1.64 -13.87
CA GLU A 504 12.77 -1.87 -14.88
C GLU A 504 14.07 -2.41 -14.25
N LEU A 505 14.45 -1.88 -13.09
CA LEU A 505 15.59 -2.38 -12.32
C LEU A 505 15.31 -3.79 -11.78
N ALA A 506 14.13 -4.05 -11.23
CA ALA A 506 13.73 -5.37 -10.74
C ALA A 506 13.82 -6.44 -11.84
N ASP A 507 13.22 -6.15 -13.00
CA ASP A 507 13.23 -7.03 -14.17
C ASP A 507 14.67 -7.28 -14.64
N THR A 508 15.52 -6.25 -14.61
CA THR A 508 16.93 -6.38 -15.01
C THR A 508 17.71 -7.30 -14.07
N LEU A 509 17.52 -7.14 -12.76
CA LEU A 509 18.20 -7.97 -11.76
C LEU A 509 17.79 -9.44 -11.86
N VAL A 510 16.50 -9.72 -12.14
CA VAL A 510 16.00 -11.09 -12.32
C VAL A 510 16.45 -11.70 -13.64
N ASN A 511 16.32 -10.96 -14.75
CA ASN A 511 16.66 -11.47 -16.08
C ASN A 511 18.15 -11.74 -16.27
N LEU A 512 19.00 -11.07 -15.48
CA LEU A 512 20.45 -11.28 -15.46
C LEU A 512 20.87 -12.33 -14.42
N ASP A 513 19.92 -13.02 -13.79
CA ASP A 513 20.14 -14.02 -12.72
C ASP A 513 20.98 -13.46 -11.56
N VAL A 514 20.87 -12.15 -11.27
CA VAL A 514 21.57 -11.48 -10.16
C VAL A 514 20.82 -11.73 -8.86
N VAL A 515 19.50 -11.62 -8.89
CA VAL A 515 18.64 -11.77 -7.69
C VAL A 515 17.50 -12.72 -7.99
N TYR A 516 17.23 -13.65 -7.07
CA TYR A 516 16.03 -14.48 -7.16
C TYR A 516 14.76 -13.68 -6.84
N PRO A 517 13.62 -13.93 -7.52
CA PRO A 517 12.38 -13.20 -7.29
C PRO A 517 11.92 -13.13 -5.83
N GLU A 518 12.21 -14.16 -5.03
CA GLU A 518 11.83 -14.20 -3.62
C GLU A 518 12.62 -13.19 -2.77
N GLU A 519 13.89 -12.95 -3.12
CA GLU A 519 14.80 -12.05 -2.39
C GLU A 519 14.58 -10.57 -2.74
N LEU A 520 14.07 -10.29 -3.95
CA LEU A 520 13.72 -8.93 -4.38
C LEU A 520 12.74 -8.24 -3.44
N SER A 521 11.80 -9.00 -2.87
CA SER A 521 10.74 -8.47 -2.01
C SER A 521 11.25 -7.80 -0.72
N GLY A 522 12.42 -8.24 -0.23
CA GLY A 522 13.12 -7.59 0.88
C GLY A 522 14.12 -6.54 0.42
N PHE A 523 14.80 -6.78 -0.69
CA PHE A 523 15.92 -5.95 -1.12
C PHE A 523 15.50 -4.60 -1.76
N LEU A 524 14.54 -4.60 -2.70
CA LEU A 524 14.18 -3.38 -3.42
C LEU A 524 13.62 -2.27 -2.52
N PRO A 525 12.77 -2.55 -1.51
CA PRO A 525 12.31 -1.52 -0.58
C PRO A 525 13.45 -0.88 0.22
N ASP A 526 14.42 -1.67 0.68
CA ASP A 526 15.57 -1.16 1.44
C ASP A 526 16.43 -0.27 0.53
N LEU A 527 16.73 -0.73 -0.69
CA LEU A 527 17.48 0.04 -1.69
C LEU A 527 16.77 1.35 -2.09
N TYR A 528 15.43 1.34 -2.14
CA TYR A 528 14.61 2.53 -2.36
C TYR A 528 14.74 3.53 -1.20
N LEU A 529 14.70 3.06 0.05
CA LEU A 529 14.87 3.91 1.23
C LEU A 529 16.28 4.52 1.30
N ASP A 530 17.31 3.74 0.95
CA ASP A 530 18.68 4.23 0.82
C ASP A 530 18.75 5.37 -0.21
N THR A 531 18.10 5.18 -1.36
CA THR A 531 18.02 6.21 -2.42
C THR A 531 17.33 7.48 -1.92
N ILE A 532 16.18 7.37 -1.23
CA ILE A 532 15.48 8.55 -0.68
C ILE A 532 16.33 9.28 0.37
N SER A 533 17.12 8.54 1.15
CA SER A 533 18.04 9.08 2.16
C SER A 533 19.15 9.94 1.55
N GLY A 534 19.30 9.92 0.22
CA GLY A 534 20.24 10.74 -0.52
C GLY A 534 21.53 10.01 -0.85
N LEU A 535 21.50 8.68 -0.99
CA LEU A 535 22.65 7.94 -1.51
C LEU A 535 23.13 8.47 -2.87
N GLU A 536 24.44 8.44 -3.07
CA GLU A 536 25.05 8.67 -4.38
C GLU A 536 24.91 7.43 -5.27
N LEU A 537 25.11 7.60 -6.58
CA LEU A 537 24.86 6.54 -7.56
C LEU A 537 25.87 5.39 -7.42
N ASP A 538 27.12 5.69 -7.13
CA ASP A 538 28.18 4.73 -6.88
C ASP A 538 27.93 3.93 -5.59
N GLU A 539 27.51 4.57 -4.50
CA GLU A 539 27.09 3.90 -3.26
C GLU A 539 25.94 2.92 -3.52
N LEU A 540 24.96 3.33 -4.36
CA LEU A 540 23.80 2.50 -4.71
C LEU A 540 24.23 1.24 -5.46
N LEU A 541 25.15 1.40 -6.41
CA LEU A 541 25.69 0.30 -7.19
C LEU A 541 26.53 -0.63 -6.33
N TYR A 542 27.36 -0.07 -5.45
CA TYR A 542 28.14 -0.84 -4.49
C TYR A 542 27.24 -1.76 -3.63
N ILE A 543 26.07 -1.29 -3.20
CA ILE A 543 25.11 -2.13 -2.46
C ILE A 543 24.62 -3.29 -3.33
N ILE A 544 24.20 -3.04 -4.58
CA ILE A 544 23.73 -4.08 -5.51
C ILE A 544 24.83 -5.12 -5.74
N GLU A 545 26.05 -4.67 -6.02
CA GLU A 545 27.19 -5.55 -6.31
C GLU A 545 27.56 -6.41 -5.11
N ASN A 546 27.75 -5.83 -3.91
CA ASN A 546 28.20 -6.62 -2.75
C ASN A 546 27.13 -7.55 -2.20
N THR A 547 25.86 -7.28 -2.48
CA THR A 547 24.77 -8.12 -1.97
C THR A 547 24.61 -9.39 -2.82
N PHE A 548 24.77 -9.29 -4.14
CA PHE A 548 24.36 -10.35 -5.06
C PHE A 548 25.42 -10.80 -6.06
N ILE A 549 26.45 -10.00 -6.29
CA ILE A 549 27.51 -10.31 -7.25
C ILE A 549 28.69 -10.90 -6.47
N GLU A 550 28.62 -12.20 -6.17
CA GLU A 550 29.70 -12.90 -5.44
C GLU A 550 30.98 -13.06 -6.30
N GLY A 551 32.12 -12.60 -5.77
CA GLY A 551 33.42 -13.29 -5.85
C GLY A 551 34.30 -13.13 -7.11
N PRO A 552 35.64 -13.27 -6.97
CA PRO A 552 36.60 -13.06 -8.05
C PRO A 552 36.86 -14.37 -8.79
N GLU A 553 36.37 -14.56 -10.02
CA GLU A 553 37.01 -15.40 -11.07
C GLU A 553 36.22 -15.58 -12.38
N GLU A 554 34.94 -15.18 -12.47
CA GLU A 554 34.29 -15.09 -13.79
C GLU A 554 34.50 -13.71 -14.42
N PRO A 555 34.82 -13.62 -15.74
CA PRO A 555 34.95 -12.34 -16.40
C PRO A 555 33.63 -11.58 -16.23
N ARG A 556 33.69 -10.47 -15.48
CA ARG A 556 32.59 -9.56 -15.24
C ARG A 556 31.84 -9.35 -16.56
N ASN A 557 30.58 -9.79 -16.62
CA ASN A 557 29.76 -9.56 -17.80
C ASN A 557 29.47 -8.06 -17.86
N MET A 558 30.35 -7.31 -18.52
CA MET A 558 30.25 -5.84 -18.63
C MET A 558 28.93 -5.39 -19.25
N LEU A 559 28.28 -6.23 -20.06
CA LEU A 559 26.95 -5.98 -20.58
C LEU A 559 25.89 -5.96 -19.46
N ALA A 560 25.93 -6.95 -18.57
CA ALA A 560 25.04 -7.05 -17.43
C ALA A 560 25.23 -5.87 -16.47
N LEU A 561 26.49 -5.55 -16.14
CA LEU A 561 26.83 -4.42 -15.27
C LEU A 561 26.43 -3.08 -15.87
N ALA A 562 26.58 -2.91 -17.19
CA ALA A 562 26.10 -1.72 -17.89
C ALA A 562 24.56 -1.59 -17.83
N MET A 563 23.82 -2.69 -18.02
CA MET A 563 22.36 -2.68 -17.92
C MET A 563 21.87 -2.35 -16.50
N ILE A 564 22.51 -2.93 -15.47
CA ILE A 564 22.23 -2.60 -14.07
C ILE A 564 22.51 -1.12 -13.81
N TRP A 565 23.65 -0.61 -14.27
CA TRP A 565 24.02 0.80 -14.12
C TRP A 565 23.01 1.76 -14.76
N ILE A 566 22.55 1.51 -15.99
CA ILE A 566 21.56 2.38 -16.67
C ILE A 566 20.26 2.45 -15.86
N ASN A 567 19.75 1.32 -15.39
CA ASN A 567 18.48 1.25 -14.68
C ASN A 567 18.59 1.78 -13.24
N ALA A 568 19.71 1.51 -12.56
CA ALA A 568 20.00 2.13 -11.27
C ALA A 568 20.13 3.66 -11.38
N ALA A 569 20.80 4.17 -12.41
CA ALA A 569 20.88 5.61 -12.69
C ALA A 569 19.50 6.22 -12.96
N ALA A 570 18.62 5.51 -13.67
CA ALA A 570 17.24 5.94 -13.90
C ALA A 570 16.44 6.03 -12.58
N CYS A 571 16.55 5.02 -11.70
CA CYS A 571 15.97 5.06 -10.35
C CYS A 571 16.51 6.26 -9.56
N TRP A 572 17.83 6.44 -9.53
CA TRP A 572 18.52 7.50 -8.79
C TRP A 572 18.13 8.92 -9.24
N LEU A 573 17.90 9.12 -10.54
CA LEU A 573 17.51 10.41 -11.13
C LEU A 573 16.03 10.76 -10.91
N ASN A 574 15.15 9.76 -10.98
CA ASN A 574 13.70 9.97 -11.00
C ASN A 574 13.02 9.80 -9.64
N THR A 575 13.68 9.14 -8.67
CA THR A 575 13.16 8.98 -7.31
C THR A 575 13.10 10.35 -6.60
N PRO A 576 11.94 10.74 -6.02
CA PRO A 576 11.84 11.90 -5.16
C PRO A 576 12.73 11.78 -3.92
N LEU A 577 13.49 12.82 -3.59
CA LEU A 577 14.41 12.80 -2.46
C LEU A 577 13.86 13.56 -1.25
N ALA A 578 14.19 13.03 -0.07
CA ALA A 578 13.89 13.67 1.20
C ALA A 578 14.61 15.01 1.34
N CYS A 579 15.91 15.06 1.01
CA CYS A 579 16.71 16.28 1.07
C CYS A 579 16.22 17.37 0.09
N LEU A 580 15.53 17.00 -0.99
CA LEU A 580 14.93 17.91 -1.96
C LEU A 580 13.43 18.13 -1.73
N LYS A 581 12.91 17.82 -0.55
CA LYS A 581 11.52 18.04 -0.14
C LYS A 581 10.49 17.43 -1.12
N GLY A 582 10.77 16.23 -1.65
CA GLY A 582 9.90 15.48 -2.55
C GLY A 582 10.07 15.78 -4.04
N TYR A 583 11.11 16.52 -4.44
CA TYR A 583 11.51 16.62 -5.84
C TYR A 583 12.54 15.55 -6.18
N SER A 584 12.45 14.99 -7.39
CA SER A 584 13.53 14.20 -7.97
C SER A 584 14.63 15.09 -8.53
N ARG A 585 15.82 14.55 -8.79
CA ARG A 585 16.93 15.28 -9.40
C ARG A 585 16.53 15.88 -10.75
N VAL A 586 15.86 15.08 -11.59
CA VAL A 586 15.30 15.54 -12.88
C VAL A 586 14.21 16.60 -12.68
N GLY A 587 13.34 16.40 -11.69
CA GLY A 587 12.28 17.35 -11.36
C GLY A 587 12.83 18.72 -10.94
N LEU A 588 13.85 18.73 -10.11
CA LEU A 588 14.53 19.95 -9.65
C LEU A 588 15.34 20.60 -10.76
N SER A 589 16.04 19.81 -11.58
CA SER A 589 16.77 20.26 -12.77
C SER A 589 15.86 21.05 -13.71
N ARG A 590 14.69 20.52 -14.06
CA ARG A 590 13.70 21.21 -14.91
C ARG A 590 13.23 22.55 -14.33
N ARG A 591 13.24 22.68 -13.00
CA ARG A 591 12.73 23.85 -12.28
C ARG A 591 13.78 24.93 -12.08
N THR A 592 15.03 24.53 -11.87
CA THR A 592 16.14 25.43 -11.50
C THR A 592 17.13 25.67 -12.64
N GLY A 593 17.15 24.80 -13.67
CA GLY A 593 18.13 24.80 -14.74
C GLY A 593 19.49 24.19 -14.35
N ARG A 594 19.64 23.65 -13.12
CA ARG A 594 20.82 22.88 -12.73
C ARG A 594 20.82 21.53 -13.44
N GLU A 595 21.99 20.95 -13.67
CA GLU A 595 22.09 19.61 -14.25
C GLU A 595 21.62 18.54 -13.25
N ALA A 596 20.87 17.54 -13.72
CA ALA A 596 20.31 16.52 -12.83
C ALA A 596 21.39 15.70 -12.11
N PHE A 597 22.48 15.37 -12.81
CA PHE A 597 23.64 14.67 -12.26
C PHE A 597 24.46 15.51 -11.28
N SER A 598 24.35 16.84 -11.31
CA SER A 598 25.10 17.72 -10.41
C SER A 598 24.36 18.03 -9.10
N ILE A 599 23.24 17.36 -8.83
CA ILE A 599 22.44 17.56 -7.61
C ILE A 599 22.76 16.38 -6.67
N ALA A 600 23.47 16.67 -5.58
CA ALA A 600 23.99 15.69 -4.62
C ALA A 600 24.99 14.68 -5.23
N ALA A 601 25.87 15.16 -6.10
CA ALA A 601 27.16 14.54 -6.35
C ALA A 601 28.21 15.54 -5.85
N GLU A 602 29.11 15.11 -4.97
CA GLU A 602 30.24 15.97 -4.61
C GLU A 602 31.01 16.36 -5.89
N GLU A 603 31.43 17.62 -5.99
CA GLU A 603 32.41 18.01 -7.01
C GLU A 603 33.78 17.39 -6.65
N GLU A 604 33.90 16.06 -6.62
CA GLU A 604 35.19 15.43 -6.40
C GLU A 604 36.08 15.52 -7.65
N GLU A 605 37.36 15.67 -7.34
CA GLU A 605 38.44 16.09 -8.22
C GLU A 605 38.43 15.33 -9.54
N TYR A 606 38.70 16.07 -10.63
CA TYR A 606 38.99 15.52 -11.94
C TYR A 606 39.92 14.30 -11.81
N ILE A 607 39.37 13.07 -11.85
CA ILE A 607 40.17 11.90 -12.17
C ILE A 607 40.76 12.22 -13.53
N VAL A 608 42.06 12.47 -13.55
CA VAL A 608 42.75 12.85 -14.77
C VAL A 608 42.63 11.64 -15.69
N PRO A 609 42.12 11.76 -16.92
CA PRO A 609 41.89 10.61 -17.81
C PRO A 609 43.13 9.72 -18.05
N GLU A 610 44.31 10.21 -17.66
CA GLU A 610 45.61 9.55 -17.67
C GLU A 610 45.71 8.38 -16.66
N GLU A 611 44.93 8.37 -15.58
CA GLU A 611 44.95 7.35 -14.51
C GLU A 611 44.11 6.09 -14.78
N LEU A 612 43.28 6.08 -15.84
CA LEU A 612 42.42 4.94 -16.20
C LEU A 612 43.22 3.83 -16.93
N GLU A 613 43.26 2.60 -16.42
CA GLU A 613 43.98 1.43 -16.95
C GLU A 613 43.27 0.70 -18.11
N GLY A 614 41.99 1.01 -18.39
CA GLY A 614 41.25 0.56 -19.58
C GLY A 614 40.33 -0.65 -19.39
N ASP A 615 40.23 -1.14 -18.15
CA ASP A 615 39.32 -2.21 -17.69
C ASP A 615 38.29 -1.72 -16.66
N GLU A 616 38.12 -0.41 -16.51
CA GLU A 616 37.16 0.20 -15.59
C GLU A 616 35.68 -0.09 -15.93
N GLN A 617 34.87 -0.12 -14.87
CA GLN A 617 33.41 -0.16 -14.95
C GLN A 617 32.80 1.23 -15.24
N ILE A 618 31.53 1.29 -15.68
CA ILE A 618 30.88 2.57 -16.05
C ILE A 618 30.88 3.55 -14.86
N TYR A 619 30.62 3.05 -13.65
CA TYR A 619 30.55 3.89 -12.45
C TYR A 619 31.92 4.41 -11.96
N GLU A 620 33.02 3.84 -12.44
CA GLU A 620 34.38 4.29 -12.16
C GLU A 620 34.82 5.41 -13.13
N LEU A 621 34.03 5.70 -14.17
CA LEU A 621 34.32 6.77 -15.13
C LEU A 621 34.04 8.15 -14.52
N PRO A 622 34.69 9.22 -15.01
CA PRO A 622 34.36 10.58 -14.61
C PRO A 622 32.86 10.87 -14.77
N TRP A 623 32.24 11.53 -13.79
CA TRP A 623 30.79 11.73 -13.74
C TRP A 623 30.22 12.41 -15.00
N LYS A 624 30.96 13.33 -15.65
CA LYS A 624 30.55 13.96 -16.92
C LYS A 624 30.43 12.94 -18.05
N MET A 625 31.30 11.93 -18.07
CA MET A 625 31.21 10.84 -19.04
C MET A 625 30.00 9.96 -18.72
N GLN A 626 29.80 9.59 -17.45
CA GLN A 626 28.64 8.84 -17.02
C GLN A 626 27.32 9.53 -17.40
N GLN A 627 27.22 10.84 -17.16
CA GLN A 627 26.07 11.67 -17.55
C GLN A 627 25.81 11.62 -19.06
N GLU A 628 26.83 11.86 -19.88
CA GLU A 628 26.69 11.82 -21.35
C GLU A 628 26.26 10.42 -21.80
N LEU A 629 26.86 9.35 -21.26
CA LEU A 629 26.48 7.97 -21.58
C LEU A 629 25.03 7.69 -21.24
N TYR A 630 24.58 8.10 -20.05
CA TYR A 630 23.21 7.90 -19.62
C TYR A 630 22.22 8.59 -20.58
N TYR A 631 22.46 9.85 -20.92
CA TYR A 631 21.57 10.57 -21.85
C TYR A 631 21.55 9.96 -23.25
N LEU A 632 22.67 9.44 -23.72
CA LEU A 632 22.75 8.83 -25.04
C LEU A 632 22.03 7.48 -25.11
N LEU A 633 22.05 6.72 -24.03
CA LEU A 633 21.37 5.42 -23.91
C LEU A 633 19.87 5.58 -23.64
N SER A 634 19.49 6.61 -22.89
CA SER A 634 18.09 6.92 -22.56
C SER A 634 17.35 7.72 -23.64
N ASP A 635 18.06 8.35 -24.58
CA ASP A 635 17.43 9.12 -25.67
C ASP A 635 16.69 8.22 -26.67
N ARG A 636 15.37 8.43 -26.78
CA ARG A 636 14.48 7.76 -27.75
C ARG A 636 14.61 8.30 -29.18
N SER A 637 15.80 8.78 -29.55
CA SER A 637 16.07 9.27 -30.90
C SER A 637 16.02 8.11 -31.92
N SER A 638 15.72 8.44 -33.18
CA SER A 638 15.68 7.44 -34.27
C SER A 638 16.97 6.60 -34.32
N LYS A 639 16.92 5.39 -34.90
CA LYS A 639 18.10 4.51 -35.10
C LYS A 639 19.34 5.25 -35.68
N LYS A 640 19.12 6.35 -36.42
CA LYS A 640 20.16 7.24 -36.94
C LYS A 640 20.73 8.22 -35.90
N GLY A 641 19.90 8.73 -34.99
CA GLY A 641 20.29 9.56 -33.85
C GLY A 641 21.15 8.78 -32.85
N ARG A 642 20.74 7.54 -32.52
CA ARG A 642 21.52 6.62 -31.67
C ARG A 642 22.89 6.26 -32.25
N LYS A 643 23.00 6.06 -33.58
CA LYS A 643 24.30 5.86 -34.24
C LYS A 643 25.21 7.09 -34.21
N LEU A 644 24.64 8.29 -34.39
CA LEU A 644 25.39 9.56 -34.28
C LEU A 644 25.84 9.83 -32.84
N ALA A 645 25.01 9.47 -31.86
CA ALA A 645 25.32 9.49 -30.43
C ALA A 645 26.49 8.56 -30.09
N ALA A 646 26.43 7.29 -30.53
CA ALA A 646 27.52 6.32 -30.38
C ALA A 646 28.85 6.81 -30.98
N GLU A 647 28.82 7.43 -32.17
CA GLU A 647 30.00 8.07 -32.76
C GLU A 647 30.53 9.25 -31.93
N GLY A 648 29.66 9.99 -31.23
CA GLY A 648 30.02 11.07 -30.31
C GLY A 648 30.75 10.57 -29.07
N VAL A 649 30.24 9.51 -28.45
CA VAL A 649 30.87 8.80 -27.32
C VAL A 649 32.23 8.26 -27.70
N ARG A 650 32.31 7.59 -28.86
CA ARG A 650 33.56 7.05 -29.38
C ARG A 650 34.60 8.14 -29.58
N LYS A 651 34.20 9.32 -30.04
CA LYS A 651 35.09 10.48 -30.13
C LYS A 651 35.51 11.01 -28.76
N LEU A 652 34.64 10.98 -27.76
CA LEU A 652 34.98 11.35 -26.38
C LEU A 652 36.03 10.39 -25.80
N ALA A 653 35.81 9.08 -25.93
CA ALA A 653 36.73 8.02 -25.52
C ALA A 653 38.09 8.11 -26.25
N GLN A 654 38.06 8.33 -27.56
CA GLN A 654 39.26 8.54 -28.37
C GLN A 654 39.98 9.84 -28.00
N SER A 655 39.25 10.89 -27.61
CA SER A 655 39.84 12.19 -27.22
C SER A 655 40.63 12.12 -25.92
N VAL A 656 40.37 11.12 -25.07
CA VAL A 656 41.16 10.81 -23.87
C VAL A 656 42.15 9.66 -24.08
N GLY A 657 42.25 9.11 -25.29
CA GLY A 657 43.23 8.06 -25.62
C GLY A 657 42.97 6.69 -24.98
N LYS A 658 41.73 6.44 -24.53
CA LYS A 658 41.32 5.23 -23.82
C LYS A 658 40.16 4.57 -24.58
N GLU A 659 40.48 3.65 -25.50
CA GLU A 659 39.47 2.81 -26.17
C GLU A 659 39.08 1.69 -25.18
N MET A 660 38.04 1.94 -24.39
CA MET A 660 37.57 1.03 -23.34
C MET A 660 36.70 -0.10 -23.91
N GLN A 661 36.84 -1.32 -23.37
CA GLN A 661 36.00 -2.49 -23.70
C GLN A 661 34.48 -2.20 -23.52
N ILE A 662 34.16 -1.27 -22.62
CA ILE A 662 32.81 -0.77 -22.35
C ILE A 662 32.11 -0.21 -23.61
N PHE A 663 32.85 0.39 -24.54
CA PHE A 663 32.25 0.95 -25.75
C PHE A 663 31.87 -0.09 -26.79
N GLU A 664 32.57 -1.23 -26.82
CA GLU A 664 32.17 -2.37 -27.65
C GLU A 664 30.87 -2.99 -27.13
N VAL A 665 30.71 -3.04 -25.80
CA VAL A 665 29.50 -3.50 -25.13
C VAL A 665 28.32 -2.54 -25.36
N LEU A 666 28.55 -1.23 -25.26
CA LEU A 666 27.53 -0.21 -25.55
C LEU A 666 27.14 -0.19 -27.04
N GLU A 667 28.09 -0.40 -27.97
CA GLU A 667 27.77 -0.60 -29.40
C GLU A 667 26.90 -1.84 -29.60
N ALA A 668 27.18 -2.94 -28.89
CA ALA A 668 26.35 -4.14 -28.94
C ALA A 668 24.92 -3.86 -28.43
N LEU A 669 24.75 -3.21 -27.28
CA LEU A 669 23.44 -2.80 -26.73
C LEU A 669 22.63 -1.98 -27.73
N LEU A 670 23.25 -0.97 -28.34
CA LEU A 670 22.60 -0.10 -29.33
C LEU A 670 22.22 -0.82 -30.64
N THR A 671 22.71 -2.04 -30.85
CA THR A 671 22.39 -2.89 -32.01
C THR A 671 21.44 -4.06 -31.70
N LEU A 672 21.21 -4.36 -30.41
CA LEU A 672 20.36 -5.46 -29.94
C LEU A 672 18.86 -5.09 -29.81
N GLU A 673 18.51 -3.80 -29.85
CA GLU A 673 17.14 -3.27 -30.04
C GLU A 673 16.76 -3.05 -31.53
#